data_AF-A0A256WC78-F1
#
_entry.id   AF-A0A256WC78-F1
#
_cell.length_a   1.000
_cell.length_b   1.000
_cell.length_c   1.000
_cell.angle_alpha   90.00
_cell.angle_beta   90.00
_cell.angle_gamma   90.00
#
_symmetry.space_group_name_H-M   'P 1'
#
loop_
_entity.id
_entity.type
_entity.pdbx_description
1 polymer ?
#
loop_
_entity_poly.entity_id
_entity_poly.type
_entity_poly.pdbx_seq_one_letter_code
_entity_poly.pdbx_strand_id
1 'polypeptide(L)'
;MKKVIGYTLIFMFFASLVYSQEKYAVLICGAPVTISSGDEQSSCYNTNTDGYYHWTEFWAEIYNTWELLIKPVNLGGKGFKNDNVYVLYADGTDFSIYAASWIADKYNPQVSYPLIIPPPAGQITNYAATAQNVEMVFDGLAFGQGEFPQLTEDDFLFVWTFGHGISGPPEQYNSYILLYPGGEYSDEDFAEKVNQISCNKKVFWLLQCHSGGFIDSLEGNNTIINTSVPYGVIANVADDLPVFENEIIDTVYHHTEVYFHLYSSENQATPDGRTIYNNQPLSEADKNNDNIISFWENKLWAEDHESVGDNPQFSDLGNLGLNTSLQYPTLLYKDIIGLNLQVSHRGIVGISKTIHVTPGHELSFLDNANVHLLNDSKLIVDAGATLVINDNDTIYGANLQNQIVVNGNIVIGENVCFTSDSEQGIEWQGLELNNHNLIVSLENVDFNNSNLTGTPKSLTLNNCDFSNASLAVGAGNVFIKQGIFTDAFAEIYYAALENTYATITNCNFDGDNNTESGIIIESYPIYTISGCTVSGYTGNGVEISNSGDATTGAQLITDNIITGNGTTGGTTAGLYIYHSYADVDNNVVVSYNPHGIQCLNNSQVSITGNRLAEYDYETQQIRDNEVNQVYATRGSFPLIVRWNAIVDEDNDCLFYYASTDEEPPYDVKYNYWGENFNAAQDLCPLQYFDYLPVWDLQPGIAPIESDALAFENANALVGSGNYNQAETAYQQIVNTWPESKYALASLKELFALEHVAGDDYTSLKNYYLDIDQNPELQKLARHLEAFCDVTLENWQPAIECFEGFIQNPNSYEDSIFAIIDLAHTYVLMELSGYKSGFTGEFSQYKFNTLQDFENSRDYHIQLLFNSNEKEALSGQVPTDDIGQNGFIIQNKPNPFSGSTKIIFDLKEAAEVGIVVVNHLGVKKEIISLPWVNKGIHHVNFTANGLSDGIYYCSLKIKGKIVDTQKMVYIK
;
A
#
# COMPACT_ATOMS: atom_id res chain seq x y z
N MET A 1 28.13 15.31 17.17
CA MET A 1 28.61 16.67 16.84
C MET A 1 27.98 17.04 15.50
N LYS A 2 26.99 17.95 15.46
CA LYS A 2 26.19 18.25 14.26
C LYS A 2 26.97 19.15 13.28
N LYS A 3 27.30 18.65 12.09
CA LYS A 3 27.38 19.34 10.78
C LYS A 3 28.16 18.49 9.78
N VAL A 4 27.85 18.70 8.48
CA VAL A 4 28.56 18.29 7.24
C VAL A 4 27.99 16.96 6.69
N ILE A 5 27.34 16.83 5.52
CA ILE A 5 26.96 17.67 4.37
C ILE A 5 25.62 17.13 3.87
N GLY A 6 24.61 17.98 3.74
CA GLY A 6 23.38 17.64 3.03
C GLY A 6 23.60 17.79 1.53
N TYR A 7 23.41 16.71 0.78
CA TYR A 7 23.12 16.79 -0.64
C TYR A 7 21.61 16.97 -0.79
N THR A 8 21.19 18.21 -1.00
CA THR A 8 19.85 18.51 -1.51
C THR A 8 19.81 18.01 -2.95
N LEU A 9 19.27 16.81 -3.16
CA LEU A 9 18.81 16.36 -4.47
C LEU A 9 17.72 17.32 -4.93
N ILE A 10 18.05 18.13 -5.93
CA ILE A 10 17.08 18.94 -6.64
C ILE A 10 16.23 17.96 -7.44
N PHE A 11 15.04 17.65 -6.94
CA PHE A 11 13.96 17.09 -7.75
C PHE A 11 13.72 18.06 -8.92
N MET A 12 14.28 17.76 -10.09
CA MET A 12 13.73 18.28 -11.32
C MET A 12 12.44 17.51 -11.58
N PHE A 13 11.34 17.98 -10.98
CA PHE A 13 10.03 17.76 -11.55
C PHE A 13 10.12 18.24 -13.00
N PHE A 14 10.18 17.32 -13.96
CA PHE A 14 9.64 17.60 -15.28
C PHE A 14 8.13 17.74 -15.07
N ALA A 15 7.70 18.91 -14.62
CA ALA A 15 6.32 19.33 -14.79
C ALA A 15 6.12 19.48 -16.30
N SER A 16 5.74 18.40 -16.97
CA SER A 16 4.77 18.54 -18.05
C SER A 16 3.67 19.43 -17.49
N LEU A 17 3.36 20.51 -18.19
CA LEU A 17 2.18 21.30 -17.88
C LEU A 17 0.98 20.37 -18.15
N VAL A 18 0.61 19.57 -17.16
CA VAL A 18 -0.63 18.81 -17.16
C VAL A 18 -1.72 19.88 -17.06
N TYR A 19 -2.44 20.10 -18.16
CA TYR A 19 -3.68 20.84 -18.11
C TYR A 19 -4.65 19.98 -17.29
N SER A 20 -4.87 20.35 -16.04
CA SER A 20 -5.84 19.69 -15.15
C SER A 20 -7.24 19.80 -15.78
N GLN A 21 -7.98 18.70 -15.78
CA GLN A 21 -9.38 18.64 -16.24
C GLN A 21 -10.21 19.34 -15.20
N GLU A 22 -11.06 20.27 -15.63
CA GLU A 22 -11.81 21.09 -14.71
C GLU A 22 -13.30 21.11 -15.04
N LYS A 23 -14.06 21.53 -14.03
CA LYS A 23 -15.47 21.87 -14.18
C LYS A 23 -15.59 23.38 -14.18
N TYR A 24 -16.27 23.91 -15.19
CA TYR A 24 -16.54 25.33 -15.36
C TYR A 24 -18.03 25.59 -15.32
N ALA A 25 -18.41 26.72 -14.73
CA ALA A 25 -19.79 27.14 -14.74
C ALA A 25 -19.95 28.59 -15.20
N VAL A 26 -21.04 28.88 -15.91
CA VAL A 26 -21.46 30.24 -16.26
C VAL A 26 -22.89 30.43 -15.77
N LEU A 27 -23.06 31.29 -14.76
CA LEU A 27 -24.35 31.58 -14.14
C LEU A 27 -24.81 32.97 -14.59
N ILE A 28 -25.97 33.07 -15.25
CA ILE A 28 -26.45 34.31 -15.84
C ILE A 28 -27.83 34.66 -15.29
N CYS A 29 -27.94 35.81 -14.62
CA CYS A 29 -29.22 36.38 -14.26
C CYS A 29 -29.27 37.88 -14.54
N GLY A 30 -30.08 38.26 -15.53
CA GLY A 30 -30.21 39.65 -15.98
C GLY A 30 -31.24 40.48 -15.21
N ALA A 31 -31.93 39.92 -14.22
CA ALA A 31 -32.97 40.61 -13.47
C ALA A 31 -32.41 41.15 -12.13
N PRO A 32 -32.37 42.49 -11.92
CA PRO A 32 -31.95 43.07 -10.64
C PRO A 32 -33.04 42.94 -9.57
N VAL A 33 -32.65 42.88 -8.28
CA VAL A 33 -33.62 42.93 -7.16
C VAL A 33 -34.34 44.29 -7.06
N THR A 34 -33.70 45.38 -7.46
CA THR A 34 -34.30 46.72 -7.49
C THR A 34 -33.96 47.47 -8.78
N ILE A 35 -34.97 48.03 -9.44
CA ILE A 35 -34.80 48.95 -10.57
C ILE A 35 -35.15 50.36 -10.10
N SER A 36 -34.25 51.32 -10.29
CA SER A 36 -34.52 52.73 -9.94
C SER A 36 -35.69 53.29 -10.76
N SER A 37 -36.68 53.88 -10.08
CA SER A 37 -37.85 54.49 -10.71
C SER A 37 -37.42 55.67 -11.60
N GLY A 38 -37.39 55.44 -12.91
CA GLY A 38 -36.93 56.42 -13.91
C GLY A 38 -36.02 55.84 -14.99
N ASP A 39 -35.61 54.57 -14.89
CA ASP A 39 -34.88 53.87 -15.94
C ASP A 39 -35.85 53.51 -17.11
N GLU A 40 -35.49 53.83 -18.35
CA GLU A 40 -36.34 53.57 -19.53
C GLU A 40 -36.61 52.07 -19.74
N GLN A 41 -35.75 51.21 -19.19
CA GLN A 41 -35.92 49.75 -19.19
C GLN A 41 -36.87 49.24 -18.10
N SER A 42 -37.40 50.07 -17.19
CA SER A 42 -38.30 49.59 -16.12
C SER A 42 -39.60 48.94 -16.65
N SER A 43 -39.99 49.21 -17.91
CA SER A 43 -41.19 48.63 -18.53
C SER A 43 -41.03 47.17 -18.96
N CYS A 44 -39.82 46.68 -19.25
CA CYS A 44 -39.60 45.28 -19.63
C CYS A 44 -39.51 44.32 -18.42
N TYR A 45 -39.29 44.86 -17.22
CA TYR A 45 -39.24 44.12 -15.95
C TYR A 45 -40.53 44.24 -15.12
N ASN A 46 -41.58 44.87 -15.69
CA ASN A 46 -42.93 44.98 -15.14
C ASN A 46 -42.96 45.34 -13.62
N THR A 47 -42.27 46.41 -13.24
CA THR A 47 -42.17 46.85 -11.83
C THR A 47 -43.48 47.48 -11.34
N ASN A 48 -44.49 46.67 -11.04
CA ASN A 48 -45.57 47.14 -10.17
C ASN A 48 -45.01 47.35 -8.76
N THR A 49 -45.32 48.52 -8.20
CA THR A 49 -44.77 49.11 -6.97
C THR A 49 -45.12 48.37 -5.66
N ASP A 50 -45.56 47.12 -5.72
CA ASP A 50 -45.97 46.36 -4.55
C ASP A 50 -44.80 45.53 -4.01
N GLY A 51 -44.10 46.10 -3.01
CA GLY A 51 -43.25 45.36 -2.07
C GLY A 51 -41.78 45.17 -2.50
N TYR A 52 -40.87 45.76 -1.71
CA TYR A 52 -39.40 45.64 -1.79
C TYR A 52 -38.83 44.20 -1.68
N TYR A 53 -39.68 43.18 -1.56
CA TYR A 53 -39.32 41.80 -1.21
C TYR A 53 -39.71 40.75 -2.26
N HIS A 54 -40.43 41.12 -3.32
CA HIS A 54 -40.89 40.14 -4.33
C HIS A 54 -39.81 39.72 -5.35
N TRP A 55 -38.70 40.45 -5.45
CA TRP A 55 -37.69 40.26 -6.52
C TRP A 55 -36.34 39.77 -6.01
N THR A 56 -36.26 39.38 -4.74
CA THR A 56 -35.05 38.79 -4.14
C THR A 56 -34.79 37.37 -4.63
N GLU A 57 -35.75 36.73 -5.29
CA GLU A 57 -35.63 35.39 -5.90
C GLU A 57 -34.46 35.34 -6.90
N PHE A 58 -34.31 36.37 -7.73
CA PHE A 58 -33.22 36.46 -8.72
C PHE A 58 -31.83 36.39 -8.10
N TRP A 59 -31.65 37.00 -6.92
CA TRP A 59 -30.40 36.91 -6.18
C TRP A 59 -30.27 35.58 -5.42
N ALA A 60 -31.35 35.13 -4.80
CA ALA A 60 -31.33 33.91 -3.99
C ALA A 60 -31.00 32.67 -4.83
N GLU A 61 -31.61 32.52 -6.01
CA GLU A 61 -31.40 31.36 -6.87
C GLU A 61 -29.98 31.32 -7.46
N ILE A 62 -29.43 32.45 -7.91
CA ILE A 62 -28.06 32.49 -8.43
C ILE A 62 -27.04 32.26 -7.31
N TYR A 63 -27.27 32.81 -6.11
CA TYR A 63 -26.44 32.56 -4.93
C TYR A 63 -26.46 31.09 -4.52
N ASN A 64 -27.65 30.48 -4.39
CA ASN A 64 -27.81 29.08 -4.02
C ASN A 64 -27.11 28.16 -5.03
N THR A 65 -27.25 28.47 -6.32
CA THR A 65 -26.60 27.71 -7.39
C THR A 65 -25.08 27.84 -7.31
N TRP A 66 -24.55 29.05 -7.12
CA TRP A 66 -23.12 29.27 -6.91
C TRP A 66 -22.61 28.47 -5.68
N GLU A 67 -23.31 28.57 -4.55
CA GLU A 67 -22.98 27.86 -3.31
C GLU A 67 -22.95 26.33 -3.51
N LEU A 68 -23.97 25.77 -4.18
CA LEU A 68 -24.06 24.36 -4.51
C LEU A 68 -22.82 23.86 -5.26
N LEU A 69 -22.33 24.64 -6.21
CA LEU A 69 -21.19 24.25 -7.03
C LEU A 69 -19.87 24.26 -6.24
N ILE A 70 -19.66 25.27 -5.39
CA ILE A 70 -18.35 25.59 -4.81
C ILE A 70 -18.16 25.17 -3.35
N LYS A 71 -19.24 24.90 -2.59
CA LYS A 71 -19.10 24.47 -1.20
C LYS A 71 -18.34 23.13 -1.11
N PRO A 72 -17.73 22.79 0.03
CA PRO A 72 -17.04 21.52 0.21
C PRO A 72 -17.90 20.30 -0.14
N VAL A 73 -17.31 19.28 -0.77
CA VAL A 73 -18.02 18.06 -1.22
C VAL A 73 -18.65 17.32 -0.03
N ASN A 74 -17.98 17.28 1.12
CA ASN A 74 -18.50 16.69 2.36
C ASN A 74 -19.73 17.44 2.94
N LEU A 75 -20.04 18.64 2.43
CA LEU A 75 -21.26 19.42 2.73
C LEU A 75 -22.27 19.40 1.56
N GLY A 76 -22.09 18.48 0.61
CA GLY A 76 -22.97 18.28 -0.55
C GLY A 76 -22.62 19.13 -1.78
N GLY A 77 -21.46 19.81 -1.77
CA GLY A 77 -21.03 20.61 -2.92
C GLY A 77 -20.58 19.77 -4.11
N LYS A 78 -20.55 20.40 -5.30
CA LYS A 78 -20.29 19.68 -6.56
C LYS A 78 -18.85 19.74 -7.03
N GLY A 79 -17.93 20.24 -6.21
CA GLY A 79 -16.49 20.19 -6.47
C GLY A 79 -16.03 21.08 -7.62
N PHE A 80 -16.73 22.20 -7.87
CA PHE A 80 -16.23 23.25 -8.77
C PHE A 80 -15.26 24.14 -8.00
N LYS A 81 -14.19 24.57 -8.67
CA LYS A 81 -13.32 25.64 -8.13
C LYS A 81 -14.04 26.96 -8.31
N ASN A 82 -14.03 27.81 -7.28
CA ASN A 82 -14.69 29.11 -7.36
C ASN A 82 -14.16 29.98 -8.52
N ASP A 83 -12.86 29.91 -8.83
CA ASP A 83 -12.23 30.64 -9.94
C ASP A 83 -12.73 30.16 -11.33
N ASN A 84 -13.38 29.00 -11.39
CA ASN A 84 -13.96 28.43 -12.61
C ASN A 84 -15.48 28.67 -12.72
N VAL A 85 -16.08 29.40 -11.78
CA VAL A 85 -17.51 29.75 -11.77
C VAL A 85 -17.66 31.23 -12.08
N TYR A 86 -18.18 31.54 -13.27
CA TYR A 86 -18.38 32.90 -13.75
C TYR A 86 -19.82 33.34 -13.57
N VAL A 87 -20.04 34.31 -12.69
CA VAL A 87 -21.35 34.85 -12.33
C VAL A 87 -21.57 36.19 -13.03
N LEU A 88 -22.60 36.26 -13.86
CA LEU A 88 -23.08 37.46 -14.52
C LEU A 88 -24.43 37.84 -13.93
N TYR A 89 -24.46 38.87 -13.10
CA TYR A 89 -25.65 39.27 -12.37
C TYR A 89 -25.95 40.75 -12.56
N ALA A 90 -27.17 41.06 -13.02
CA ALA A 90 -27.72 42.42 -13.09
C ALA A 90 -26.69 43.46 -13.58
N ASP A 91 -26.55 44.60 -12.89
CA ASP A 91 -25.61 45.67 -13.24
C ASP A 91 -24.14 45.38 -12.87
N GLY A 92 -23.84 44.15 -12.47
CA GLY A 92 -22.51 43.70 -12.08
C GLY A 92 -22.23 43.90 -10.59
N THR A 93 -23.27 44.13 -9.78
CA THR A 93 -23.13 44.28 -8.33
C THR A 93 -23.93 43.23 -7.58
N ASP A 94 -23.29 42.60 -6.59
CA ASP A 94 -23.97 41.73 -5.63
C ASP A 94 -25.13 42.47 -4.95
N PHE A 95 -26.23 41.76 -4.71
CA PHE A 95 -27.33 42.34 -3.97
C PHE A 95 -26.95 42.60 -2.50
N SER A 96 -26.78 43.87 -2.13
CA SER A 96 -26.55 44.28 -0.73
C SER A 96 -27.80 44.95 -0.14
N ILE A 97 -28.38 44.37 0.91
CA ILE A 97 -29.38 45.06 1.73
C ILE A 97 -28.61 45.96 2.71
N TYR A 98 -28.93 47.26 2.73
CA TYR A 98 -28.37 48.18 3.71
C TYR A 98 -28.64 47.68 5.15
N ALA A 99 -27.58 47.22 5.82
CA ALA A 99 -27.41 46.93 7.24
C ALA A 99 -28.68 46.59 8.06
N ALA A 100 -28.81 45.31 8.40
CA ALA A 100 -29.69 44.70 9.42
C ALA A 100 -30.99 44.00 8.95
N SER A 101 -30.90 43.07 8.00
CA SER A 101 -31.88 41.98 7.86
C SER A 101 -31.18 40.62 7.79
N TRP A 102 -31.77 39.57 8.36
CA TRP A 102 -31.22 38.20 8.36
C TRP A 102 -30.99 37.64 6.95
N ILE A 103 -31.71 38.16 5.95
CA ILE A 103 -31.58 37.81 4.53
C ILE A 103 -30.25 38.26 3.95
N ALA A 104 -29.78 39.44 4.37
CA ALA A 104 -28.48 39.98 3.97
C ALA A 104 -27.32 39.16 4.54
N ASP A 105 -27.58 38.35 5.56
CA ASP A 105 -26.60 37.46 6.17
C ASP A 105 -26.65 36.06 5.52
N LYS A 106 -27.84 35.55 5.14
CA LYS A 106 -27.96 34.23 4.50
C LYS A 106 -27.34 34.17 3.10
N TYR A 107 -27.72 35.09 2.21
CA TYR A 107 -27.25 35.12 0.81
C TYR A 107 -26.06 36.05 0.63
N ASN A 108 -25.13 36.00 1.60
CA ASN A 108 -23.92 36.80 1.60
C ASN A 108 -22.72 35.88 1.82
N PRO A 109 -21.82 35.79 0.83
CA PRO A 109 -20.70 34.86 0.89
C PRO A 109 -19.77 35.15 2.08
N GLN A 110 -19.67 36.42 2.51
CA GLN A 110 -18.79 36.83 3.61
C GLN A 110 -19.27 36.36 4.98
N VAL A 111 -20.57 36.06 5.10
CA VAL A 111 -21.18 35.59 6.36
C VAL A 111 -21.26 34.07 6.39
N SER A 112 -21.72 33.47 5.29
CA SER A 112 -21.95 32.02 5.20
C SER A 112 -20.65 31.22 5.00
N TYR A 113 -19.63 31.80 4.34
CA TYR A 113 -18.33 31.16 4.14
C TYR A 113 -17.17 32.13 4.41
N PRO A 114 -16.95 32.57 5.66
CA PRO A 114 -15.95 33.59 5.99
C PRO A 114 -14.50 33.16 5.70
N LEU A 115 -14.27 31.86 5.45
CA LEU A 115 -12.97 31.28 5.08
C LEU A 115 -12.78 31.14 3.56
N ILE A 116 -13.84 31.31 2.77
CA ILE A 116 -13.82 31.34 1.31
C ILE A 116 -14.15 32.78 0.91
N ILE A 117 -13.14 33.59 0.60
CA ILE A 117 -13.37 34.95 0.09
C ILE A 117 -13.47 34.82 -1.43
N PRO A 118 -14.68 34.82 -2.03
CA PRO A 118 -14.79 34.75 -3.49
C PRO A 118 -14.09 35.98 -4.11
N PRO A 119 -13.24 35.80 -5.14
CA PRO A 119 -12.77 36.92 -5.93
C PRO A 119 -13.93 37.45 -6.79
N PRO A 120 -14.03 38.78 -6.98
CA PRO A 120 -13.17 39.82 -6.42
C PRO A 120 -13.71 40.36 -5.07
N ALA A 121 -12.87 40.29 -4.03
CA ALA A 121 -13.07 40.99 -2.75
C ALA A 121 -14.32 40.58 -1.92
N GLY A 122 -14.71 39.31 -1.96
CA GLY A 122 -15.83 38.78 -1.19
C GLY A 122 -17.19 39.07 -1.81
N GLN A 123 -17.21 39.29 -3.14
CA GLN A 123 -18.40 39.31 -4.00
C GLN A 123 -18.43 38.04 -4.84
N ILE A 124 -19.62 37.55 -5.21
CA ILE A 124 -19.74 36.43 -6.15
C ILE A 124 -19.90 36.89 -7.60
N THR A 125 -20.47 38.06 -7.85
CA THR A 125 -20.69 38.59 -9.20
C THR A 125 -19.36 39.01 -9.84
N ASN A 126 -19.04 38.44 -11.00
CA ASN A 126 -17.86 38.82 -11.76
C ASN A 126 -18.15 39.97 -12.72
N TYR A 127 -19.31 39.93 -13.40
CA TYR A 127 -19.65 40.90 -14.46
C TYR A 127 -21.12 41.30 -14.44
N ALA A 128 -21.41 42.46 -15.02
CA ALA A 128 -22.78 42.82 -15.37
C ALA A 128 -23.34 41.84 -16.41
N ALA A 129 -24.60 41.45 -16.28
CA ALA A 129 -25.30 40.54 -17.17
C ALA A 129 -25.72 41.26 -18.47
N THR A 130 -24.75 41.66 -19.28
CA THR A 130 -24.94 42.31 -20.58
C THR A 130 -24.52 41.37 -21.72
N ALA A 131 -25.09 41.54 -22.91
CA ALA A 131 -24.73 40.73 -24.08
C ALA A 131 -23.22 40.72 -24.33
N GLN A 132 -22.59 41.90 -24.24
CA GLN A 132 -21.14 42.05 -24.39
C GLN A 132 -20.34 41.20 -23.38
N ASN A 133 -20.76 41.15 -22.11
CA ASN A 133 -20.05 40.39 -21.10
C ASN A 133 -20.33 38.88 -21.21
N VAL A 134 -21.55 38.49 -21.59
CA VAL A 134 -21.89 37.09 -21.89
C VAL A 134 -21.01 36.57 -23.03
N GLU A 135 -20.94 37.32 -24.14
CA GLU A 135 -20.06 37.00 -25.26
C GLU A 135 -18.59 36.97 -24.84
N MET A 136 -18.13 37.95 -24.05
CA MET A 136 -16.76 38.01 -23.56
C MET A 136 -16.37 36.76 -22.75
N VAL A 137 -17.24 36.29 -21.86
CA VAL A 137 -16.99 35.09 -21.05
C VAL A 137 -16.97 33.85 -21.95
N PHE A 138 -17.97 33.66 -22.81
CA PHE A 138 -18.00 32.48 -23.68
C PHE A 138 -16.87 32.46 -24.73
N ASP A 139 -16.56 33.60 -25.36
CA ASP A 139 -15.41 33.72 -26.26
C ASP A 139 -14.10 33.49 -25.48
N GLY A 140 -14.02 33.99 -24.25
CA GLY A 140 -12.91 33.73 -23.33
C GLY A 140 -12.67 32.25 -23.09
N LEU A 141 -13.73 31.50 -22.75
CA LEU A 141 -13.70 30.06 -22.51
C LEU A 141 -13.45 29.25 -23.79
N ALA A 142 -13.90 29.71 -24.96
CA ALA A 142 -13.67 29.06 -26.23
C ALA A 142 -12.22 29.23 -26.74
N PHE A 143 -11.62 30.39 -26.49
CA PHE A 143 -10.37 30.81 -27.15
C PHE A 143 -9.20 31.12 -26.21
N GLY A 144 -9.38 31.05 -24.89
CA GLY A 144 -8.35 31.35 -23.90
C GLY A 144 -7.87 32.80 -23.94
N GLN A 145 -8.80 33.75 -23.83
CA GLN A 145 -8.49 35.19 -23.92
C GLN A 145 -8.69 35.90 -22.57
N GLY A 146 -7.84 36.91 -22.30
CA GLY A 146 -7.96 37.72 -21.08
C GLY A 146 -7.62 36.92 -19.82
N GLU A 147 -8.56 36.86 -18.87
CA GLU A 147 -8.46 36.09 -17.63
C GLU A 147 -9.07 34.69 -17.71
N PHE A 148 -9.69 34.34 -18.84
CA PHE A 148 -10.38 33.07 -19.02
C PHE A 148 -9.44 31.99 -19.56
N PRO A 149 -9.49 30.75 -19.01
CA PRO A 149 -8.81 29.61 -19.59
C PRO A 149 -9.50 29.18 -20.88
N GLN A 150 -8.76 28.51 -21.77
CA GLN A 150 -9.36 27.81 -22.89
C GLN A 150 -9.82 26.43 -22.44
N LEU A 151 -11.12 26.13 -22.57
CA LEU A 151 -11.63 24.80 -22.28
C LEU A 151 -11.20 23.80 -23.37
N THR A 152 -10.89 22.59 -22.96
CA THR A 152 -10.47 21.46 -23.82
C THR A 152 -11.56 20.41 -23.90
N GLU A 153 -11.39 19.39 -24.75
CA GLU A 153 -12.32 18.27 -24.85
C GLU A 153 -12.45 17.41 -23.58
N ASP A 154 -11.62 17.61 -22.56
CA ASP A 154 -11.69 16.88 -21.29
C ASP A 154 -12.49 17.61 -20.21
N ASP A 155 -12.76 18.90 -20.41
CA ASP A 155 -13.46 19.77 -19.46
C ASP A 155 -14.98 19.57 -19.47
N PHE A 156 -15.64 20.02 -18.40
CA PHE A 156 -17.09 20.03 -18.26
C PHE A 156 -17.62 21.46 -18.14
N LEU A 157 -18.66 21.80 -18.90
CA LEU A 157 -19.31 23.11 -18.83
C LEU A 157 -20.75 22.98 -18.33
N PHE A 158 -21.05 23.68 -17.24
CA PHE A 158 -22.41 23.90 -16.75
C PHE A 158 -22.85 25.33 -17.00
N VAL A 159 -23.97 25.54 -17.67
CA VAL A 159 -24.53 26.87 -17.91
C VAL A 159 -25.90 26.96 -17.28
N TRP A 160 -26.10 27.98 -16.48
CA TRP A 160 -27.34 28.21 -15.75
C TRP A 160 -27.86 29.60 -16.06
N THR A 161 -29.12 29.71 -16.47
CA THR A 161 -29.76 31.00 -16.75
C THR A 161 -31.06 31.15 -16.01
N PHE A 162 -31.29 32.32 -15.42
CA PHE A 162 -32.52 32.64 -14.71
C PHE A 162 -32.89 34.11 -14.82
N GLY A 163 -34.17 34.44 -14.63
CA GLY A 163 -34.71 35.78 -14.78
C GLY A 163 -35.89 35.81 -15.75
N HIS A 164 -36.08 36.93 -16.43
CA HIS A 164 -37.14 37.07 -17.42
C HIS A 164 -36.69 36.60 -18.80
N GLY A 165 -37.66 36.13 -19.59
CA GLY A 165 -37.48 35.83 -21.00
C GLY A 165 -38.71 36.26 -21.79
N ILE A 166 -38.52 36.46 -23.09
CA ILE A 166 -39.61 36.78 -24.03
C ILE A 166 -39.54 35.83 -25.23
N SER A 167 -40.68 35.63 -25.88
CA SER A 167 -40.77 34.90 -27.14
C SER A 167 -40.76 35.86 -28.32
N GLY A 168 -40.04 35.48 -29.37
CA GLY A 168 -40.07 36.12 -30.67
C GLY A 168 -41.35 35.81 -31.46
N PRO A 169 -41.42 36.23 -32.72
CA PRO A 169 -42.53 35.90 -33.59
C PRO A 169 -42.69 34.37 -33.72
N PRO A 170 -43.93 33.81 -33.69
CA PRO A 170 -44.16 32.36 -33.77
C PRO A 170 -43.60 31.67 -35.01
N GLU A 171 -43.27 32.43 -36.06
CA GLU A 171 -42.73 31.91 -37.33
C GLU A 171 -41.23 31.58 -37.25
N GLN A 172 -40.51 32.10 -36.25
CA GLN A 172 -39.07 31.94 -36.11
C GLN A 172 -38.67 31.04 -34.92
N TYR A 173 -39.57 30.81 -33.96
CA TYR A 173 -39.30 30.04 -32.72
C TYR A 173 -38.23 30.63 -31.78
N ASN A 174 -37.70 31.82 -32.08
CA ASN A 174 -36.69 32.46 -31.25
C ASN A 174 -37.21 32.81 -29.85
N SER A 175 -36.41 32.51 -28.83
CA SER A 175 -36.56 32.96 -27.45
C SER A 175 -35.40 33.88 -27.05
N TYR A 176 -35.66 34.74 -26.06
CA TYR A 176 -34.67 35.71 -25.60
C TYR A 176 -34.54 35.69 -24.08
N ILE A 177 -33.31 35.81 -23.58
CA ILE A 177 -33.01 36.12 -22.19
C ILE A 177 -33.02 37.64 -22.03
N LEU A 178 -33.66 38.18 -20.98
CA LEU A 178 -33.56 39.59 -20.66
C LEU A 178 -32.34 39.88 -19.78
N LEU A 179 -31.46 40.75 -20.28
CA LEU A 179 -30.16 41.15 -19.73
C LEU A 179 -30.18 42.61 -19.25
N TYR A 180 -29.41 42.92 -18.20
CA TYR A 180 -29.34 44.25 -17.61
C TYR A 180 -27.89 44.69 -17.37
N PRO A 181 -27.54 45.97 -17.60
CA PRO A 181 -28.22 46.90 -18.51
C PRO A 181 -27.94 46.47 -19.96
N GLY A 182 -28.95 46.12 -20.75
CA GLY A 182 -28.63 45.62 -22.10
C GLY A 182 -29.77 45.19 -22.99
N GLY A 183 -30.93 44.82 -22.42
CA GLY A 183 -32.07 44.39 -23.21
C GLY A 183 -32.04 42.89 -23.53
N GLU A 184 -32.53 42.51 -24.71
CA GLU A 184 -32.76 41.10 -25.09
C GLU A 184 -31.49 40.44 -25.66
N TYR A 185 -31.24 39.17 -25.31
CA TYR A 185 -30.18 38.34 -25.89
C TYR A 185 -30.79 37.05 -26.47
N SER A 186 -30.60 36.83 -27.76
CA SER A 186 -31.29 35.76 -28.50
C SER A 186 -30.68 34.38 -28.23
N ASP A 187 -31.50 33.35 -28.39
CA ASP A 187 -31.08 31.94 -28.42
C ASP A 187 -30.07 31.62 -29.52
N GLU A 188 -30.25 32.17 -30.72
CA GLU A 188 -29.29 32.01 -31.83
C GLU A 188 -27.90 32.56 -31.46
N ASP A 189 -27.82 33.79 -30.96
CA ASP A 189 -26.54 34.42 -30.57
C ASP A 189 -25.91 33.69 -29.37
N PHE A 190 -26.73 33.25 -28.42
CA PHE A 190 -26.29 32.45 -27.29
C PHE A 190 -25.68 31.11 -27.75
N ALA A 191 -26.40 30.38 -28.61
CA ALA A 191 -25.94 29.11 -29.16
C ALA A 191 -24.68 29.29 -30.02
N GLU A 192 -24.60 30.34 -30.85
CA GLU A 192 -23.42 30.64 -31.65
C GLU A 192 -22.16 30.71 -30.78
N LYS A 193 -22.25 31.37 -29.63
CA LYS A 193 -21.12 31.51 -28.69
C LYS A 193 -20.79 30.22 -27.98
N VAL A 194 -21.76 29.58 -27.34
CA VAL A 194 -21.50 28.40 -26.52
C VAL A 194 -21.06 27.20 -27.38
N ASN A 195 -21.53 27.09 -28.62
CA ASN A 195 -21.14 26.01 -29.53
C ASN A 195 -19.66 26.08 -29.96
N GLN A 196 -18.99 27.22 -29.79
CA GLN A 196 -17.55 27.37 -30.07
C GLN A 196 -16.66 26.78 -28.95
N ILE A 197 -17.21 26.56 -27.75
CA ILE A 197 -16.46 26.04 -26.61
C ILE A 197 -16.24 24.52 -26.78
N SER A 198 -14.98 24.09 -26.69
CA SER A 198 -14.62 22.67 -26.64
C SER A 198 -14.81 22.14 -25.22
N CYS A 199 -15.50 21.02 -25.06
CA CYS A 199 -15.69 20.34 -23.77
C CYS A 199 -16.24 18.93 -23.98
N ASN A 200 -15.99 18.04 -23.02
CA ASN A 200 -16.50 16.68 -23.01
C ASN A 200 -18.04 16.69 -23.03
N LYS A 201 -18.64 17.46 -22.12
CA LYS A 201 -20.10 17.62 -22.01
C LYS A 201 -20.49 19.05 -21.63
N LYS A 202 -21.63 19.50 -22.17
CA LYS A 202 -22.31 20.75 -21.81
C LYS A 202 -23.63 20.43 -21.14
N VAL A 203 -23.93 21.10 -20.04
CA VAL A 203 -25.24 20.99 -19.40
C VAL A 203 -25.85 22.36 -19.20
N PHE A 204 -27.09 22.52 -19.63
CA PHE A 204 -27.82 23.77 -19.57
C PHE A 204 -29.03 23.64 -18.66
N TRP A 205 -29.13 24.52 -17.67
CA TRP A 205 -30.35 24.76 -16.90
C TRP A 205 -30.89 26.14 -17.29
N LEU A 206 -31.93 26.16 -18.13
CA LEU A 206 -32.52 27.37 -18.67
C LEU A 206 -33.88 27.62 -18.01
N LEU A 207 -33.93 28.53 -17.04
CA LEU A 207 -35.04 28.61 -16.08
C LEU A 207 -35.94 29.84 -16.26
N GLN A 208 -35.62 30.72 -17.21
CA GLN A 208 -36.45 31.85 -17.61
C GLN A 208 -37.72 31.46 -18.38
N CYS A 209 -38.65 32.40 -18.56
CA CYS A 209 -39.82 32.23 -19.43
C CYS A 209 -39.40 31.90 -20.87
N HIS A 210 -40.20 31.09 -21.57
CA HIS A 210 -39.98 30.63 -22.94
C HIS A 210 -38.65 29.86 -23.16
N SER A 211 -38.04 29.34 -22.10
CA SER A 211 -36.74 28.65 -22.12
C SER A 211 -36.67 27.46 -23.08
N GLY A 212 -37.77 26.73 -23.28
CA GLY A 212 -37.86 25.63 -24.25
C GLY A 212 -37.58 26.01 -25.71
N GLY A 213 -37.61 27.31 -26.05
CA GLY A 213 -37.20 27.80 -27.38
C GLY A 213 -35.71 27.65 -27.67
N PHE A 214 -34.86 27.55 -26.64
CA PHE A 214 -33.41 27.41 -26.83
C PHE A 214 -32.97 25.99 -27.22
N ILE A 215 -33.85 24.98 -27.10
CA ILE A 215 -33.48 23.57 -27.26
C ILE A 215 -32.98 23.28 -28.68
N ASP A 216 -33.67 23.79 -29.69
CA ASP A 216 -33.36 23.50 -31.10
C ASP A 216 -31.99 24.03 -31.54
N SER A 217 -31.52 25.10 -30.89
CA SER A 217 -30.26 25.77 -31.17
C SER A 217 -29.08 25.20 -30.38
N LEU A 218 -29.35 24.57 -29.23
CA LEU A 218 -28.34 24.03 -28.31
C LEU A 218 -28.22 22.51 -28.31
N GLU A 219 -29.23 21.77 -28.80
CA GLU A 219 -29.22 20.31 -28.76
C GLU A 219 -28.03 19.72 -29.53
N GLY A 220 -27.41 18.70 -28.95
CA GLY A 220 -26.22 18.07 -29.51
C GLY A 220 -25.89 16.76 -28.82
N ASN A 221 -25.01 15.97 -29.42
CA ASN A 221 -24.63 14.65 -28.90
C ASN A 221 -23.84 14.71 -27.59
N ASN A 222 -23.26 15.86 -27.24
CA ASN A 222 -22.52 16.10 -26.00
C ASN A 222 -23.26 17.07 -25.05
N THR A 223 -24.55 17.31 -25.27
CA THR A 223 -25.34 18.32 -24.55
C THR A 223 -26.52 17.70 -23.80
N ILE A 224 -26.75 18.16 -22.57
CA ILE A 224 -27.99 17.94 -21.80
C ILE A 224 -28.66 19.29 -21.55
N ILE A 225 -29.96 19.40 -21.76
CA ILE A 225 -30.72 20.65 -21.57
C ILE A 225 -31.93 20.38 -20.68
N ASN A 226 -32.02 21.11 -19.57
CA ASN A 226 -33.21 21.27 -18.74
C ASN A 226 -33.80 22.65 -19.00
N THR A 227 -35.09 22.72 -19.34
CA THR A 227 -35.81 24.00 -19.43
C THR A 227 -37.00 24.02 -18.49
N SER A 228 -37.28 25.17 -17.87
CA SER A 228 -38.42 25.32 -16.95
C SER A 228 -39.76 25.17 -17.67
N VAL A 229 -39.88 25.68 -18.90
CA VAL A 229 -41.14 25.69 -19.65
C VAL A 229 -40.93 25.46 -21.16
N PRO A 230 -41.96 25.05 -21.92
CA PRO A 230 -41.92 25.04 -23.38
C PRO A 230 -41.81 26.43 -24.01
N TYR A 231 -41.47 26.47 -25.30
CA TYR A 231 -41.58 27.70 -26.09
C TYR A 231 -43.00 28.31 -26.00
N GLY A 232 -43.08 29.63 -25.87
CA GLY A 232 -44.36 30.35 -25.80
C GLY A 232 -45.07 30.30 -24.43
N VAL A 233 -44.49 29.62 -23.43
CA VAL A 233 -45.04 29.52 -22.07
C VAL A 233 -44.24 30.41 -21.09
N ILE A 234 -44.93 30.97 -20.09
CA ILE A 234 -44.34 31.78 -19.00
C ILE A 234 -44.08 30.85 -17.83
N ALA A 235 -42.87 30.89 -17.26
CA ALA A 235 -42.50 30.13 -16.07
C ALA A 235 -43.17 30.70 -14.81
N ASN A 236 -43.57 29.83 -13.88
CA ASN A 236 -44.31 30.22 -12.69
C ASN A 236 -43.43 30.19 -11.42
N VAL A 237 -43.80 31.04 -10.47
CA VAL A 237 -43.31 30.94 -9.08
C VAL A 237 -43.89 29.70 -8.41
N ALA A 238 -43.16 29.10 -7.47
CA ALA A 238 -43.59 27.93 -6.71
C ALA A 238 -44.89 28.21 -5.94
N ASP A 239 -45.83 27.26 -6.00
CA ASP A 239 -47.20 27.44 -5.53
C ASP A 239 -47.49 26.92 -4.11
N ASP A 240 -46.46 26.41 -3.43
CA ASP A 240 -46.52 25.82 -2.09
C ASP A 240 -47.42 24.57 -2.00
N LEU A 241 -47.52 23.80 -3.09
CA LEU A 241 -48.29 22.56 -3.15
C LEU A 241 -47.44 21.37 -3.60
N PRO A 242 -47.51 20.22 -2.91
CA PRO A 242 -48.33 19.90 -1.73
C PRO A 242 -47.80 20.43 -0.39
N VAL A 243 -46.58 20.96 -0.36
CA VAL A 243 -45.95 21.54 0.83
C VAL A 243 -45.31 22.87 0.48
N PHE A 244 -45.01 23.66 1.50
CA PHE A 244 -44.36 24.96 1.33
C PHE A 244 -42.99 24.82 0.62
N GLU A 245 -42.86 25.42 -0.56
CA GLU A 245 -41.69 25.38 -1.47
C GLU A 245 -40.94 26.72 -1.47
N ASN A 246 -41.55 27.73 -0.89
CA ASN A 246 -40.92 29.02 -0.66
C ASN A 246 -40.08 28.99 0.65
N GLU A 247 -39.42 30.10 1.00
CA GLU A 247 -38.64 30.21 2.25
C GLU A 247 -39.16 31.32 3.16
N ILE A 248 -39.04 31.14 4.48
CA ILE A 248 -39.38 32.17 5.49
C ILE A 248 -38.15 32.52 6.30
N ILE A 249 -37.56 33.69 6.02
CA ILE A 249 -36.46 34.25 6.81
C ILE A 249 -36.94 35.46 7.63
N ASP A 250 -37.88 36.24 7.09
CA ASP A 250 -38.62 37.34 7.74
C ASP A 250 -39.95 37.64 7.00
N THR A 251 -39.95 37.43 5.69
CA THR A 251 -41.09 37.41 4.76
C THR A 251 -41.03 36.12 3.93
N VAL A 252 -42.06 35.85 3.12
CA VAL A 252 -42.02 34.74 2.14
C VAL A 252 -41.08 35.14 1.00
N TYR A 253 -40.11 34.29 0.72
CA TYR A 253 -39.19 34.36 -0.42
C TYR A 253 -39.62 33.35 -1.45
N HIS A 254 -39.94 33.83 -2.63
CA HIS A 254 -40.38 32.98 -3.72
C HIS A 254 -39.20 32.32 -4.43
N HIS A 255 -39.39 31.08 -4.86
CA HIS A 255 -38.56 30.37 -5.83
C HIS A 255 -39.39 30.09 -7.07
N THR A 256 -38.78 29.76 -8.19
CA THR A 256 -39.51 29.14 -9.29
C THR A 256 -39.74 27.65 -9.05
N GLU A 257 -40.88 27.15 -9.52
CA GLU A 257 -41.31 25.77 -9.25
C GLU A 257 -40.25 24.76 -9.69
N VAL A 258 -39.84 24.84 -10.95
CA VAL A 258 -38.89 23.88 -11.53
C VAL A 258 -37.50 24.03 -10.89
N TYR A 259 -37.04 25.26 -10.65
CA TYR A 259 -35.76 25.48 -9.98
C TYR A 259 -35.73 24.85 -8.59
N PHE A 260 -36.78 25.05 -7.79
CA PHE A 260 -36.85 24.54 -6.44
C PHE A 260 -36.59 23.03 -6.41
N HIS A 261 -37.23 22.26 -7.30
CA HIS A 261 -37.06 20.81 -7.34
C HIS A 261 -35.71 20.37 -7.92
N LEU A 262 -35.22 21.04 -8.97
CA LEU A 262 -33.89 20.75 -9.55
C LEU A 262 -32.79 21.02 -8.51
N TYR A 263 -32.83 22.17 -7.84
CA TYR A 263 -31.88 22.52 -6.79
C TYR A 263 -31.99 21.57 -5.59
N SER A 264 -33.21 21.35 -5.08
CA SER A 264 -33.40 20.58 -3.83
C SER A 264 -32.95 19.14 -3.96
N SER A 265 -33.26 18.49 -5.09
CA SER A 265 -32.82 17.12 -5.35
C SER A 265 -31.30 17.05 -5.53
N GLU A 266 -30.70 17.98 -6.28
CA GLU A 266 -29.26 18.01 -6.48
C GLU A 266 -28.48 18.33 -5.19
N ASN A 267 -28.98 19.27 -4.38
CA ASN A 267 -28.40 19.67 -3.10
C ASN A 267 -28.69 18.68 -1.97
N GLN A 268 -29.63 17.74 -2.18
CA GLN A 268 -30.13 16.82 -1.16
C GLN A 268 -30.74 17.52 0.07
N ALA A 269 -31.07 18.80 -0.09
CA ALA A 269 -31.73 19.65 0.88
C ALA A 269 -32.41 20.81 0.15
N THR A 270 -33.60 21.21 0.62
CA THR A 270 -34.28 22.42 0.14
C THR A 270 -33.43 23.68 0.41
N PRO A 271 -33.72 24.82 -0.23
CA PRO A 271 -33.07 26.09 0.07
C PRO A 271 -33.04 26.48 1.57
N ASP A 272 -34.06 26.08 2.33
CA ASP A 272 -34.14 26.30 3.79
C ASP A 272 -33.57 25.14 4.63
N GLY A 273 -32.94 24.15 4.00
CA GLY A 273 -32.18 23.08 4.65
C GLY A 273 -33.00 21.84 5.05
N ARG A 274 -34.25 21.70 4.59
CA ARG A 274 -35.06 20.49 4.84
C ARG A 274 -34.57 19.35 3.94
N THR A 275 -34.36 18.18 4.52
CA THR A 275 -33.98 16.96 3.78
C THR A 275 -35.17 16.08 3.39
N ILE A 276 -36.38 16.47 3.79
CA ILE A 276 -37.63 15.75 3.54
C ILE A 276 -38.62 16.72 2.89
N TYR A 277 -39.08 16.36 1.69
CA TYR A 277 -40.09 17.07 0.92
C TYR A 277 -41.38 16.22 0.89
N ASN A 278 -42.51 16.75 1.36
CA ASN A 278 -43.81 16.06 1.41
C ASN A 278 -43.76 14.61 1.98
N ASN A 279 -43.06 14.42 3.11
CA ASN A 279 -42.80 13.11 3.73
C ASN A 279 -41.93 12.14 2.91
N GLN A 280 -41.31 12.60 1.83
CA GLN A 280 -40.32 11.87 1.04
C GLN A 280 -38.92 12.47 1.27
N PRO A 281 -37.93 11.69 1.70
CA PRO A 281 -36.54 12.14 1.70
C PRO A 281 -36.09 12.58 0.30
N LEU A 282 -35.36 13.68 0.21
CA LEU A 282 -34.77 14.14 -1.06
C LEU A 282 -33.75 13.14 -1.63
N SER A 283 -33.22 12.24 -0.79
CA SER A 283 -32.40 11.10 -1.22
C SER A 283 -33.15 10.08 -2.07
N GLU A 284 -34.49 10.07 -2.08
CA GLU A 284 -35.27 9.23 -3.01
C GLU A 284 -35.23 9.74 -4.47
N ALA A 285 -34.59 10.90 -4.71
CA ALA A 285 -34.24 11.33 -6.06
C ALA A 285 -33.20 10.41 -6.71
N ASP A 286 -32.27 9.84 -5.92
CA ASP A 286 -31.34 8.81 -6.38
C ASP A 286 -32.12 7.50 -6.63
N LYS A 287 -32.58 7.29 -7.86
CA LYS A 287 -33.39 6.14 -8.21
C LYS A 287 -32.58 4.86 -8.26
N ASN A 288 -31.30 4.98 -8.58
CA ASN A 288 -30.45 3.82 -8.77
C ASN A 288 -29.75 3.40 -7.47
N ASN A 289 -29.70 4.26 -6.44
CA ASN A 289 -29.01 4.07 -5.15
C ASN A 289 -27.48 3.93 -5.33
N ASP A 290 -26.86 4.82 -6.07
CA ASP A 290 -25.40 4.94 -6.15
C ASP A 290 -24.83 6.18 -5.42
N ASN A 291 -25.68 6.83 -4.62
CA ASN A 291 -25.44 8.03 -3.83
C ASN A 291 -25.11 9.27 -4.66
N ILE A 292 -25.33 9.25 -5.98
CA ILE A 292 -25.09 10.37 -6.87
C ILE A 292 -26.38 10.68 -7.63
N ILE A 293 -26.77 11.95 -7.66
CA ILE A 293 -27.90 12.38 -8.48
C ILE A 293 -27.41 12.63 -9.90
N SER A 294 -27.83 11.79 -10.84
CA SER A 294 -27.63 12.03 -12.26
C SER A 294 -28.60 13.10 -12.79
N PHE A 295 -28.29 13.74 -13.92
CA PHE A 295 -29.21 14.71 -14.54
C PHE A 295 -30.55 14.08 -14.95
N TRP A 296 -30.56 12.78 -15.26
CA TRP A 296 -31.80 12.05 -15.52
C TRP A 296 -32.65 11.89 -14.25
N GLU A 297 -32.04 11.55 -13.13
CA GLU A 297 -32.72 11.44 -11.83
C GLU A 297 -33.24 12.80 -11.35
N ASN A 298 -32.42 13.84 -11.47
CA ASN A 298 -32.78 15.22 -11.20
C ASN A 298 -34.00 15.67 -12.01
N LYS A 299 -34.01 15.36 -13.32
CA LYS A 299 -35.14 15.59 -14.22
C LYS A 299 -36.40 14.84 -13.79
N LEU A 300 -36.29 13.55 -13.48
CA LEU A 300 -37.45 12.76 -13.03
C LEU A 300 -38.02 13.31 -11.73
N TRP A 301 -37.17 13.72 -10.79
CA TRP A 301 -37.62 14.34 -9.55
C TRP A 301 -38.41 15.62 -9.83
N ALA A 302 -37.89 16.51 -10.68
CA ALA A 302 -38.57 17.76 -11.00
C ALA A 302 -39.91 17.53 -11.70
N GLU A 303 -40.01 16.61 -12.66
CA GLU A 303 -41.27 16.28 -13.34
C GLU A 303 -42.32 15.65 -12.41
N ASP A 304 -41.89 14.77 -11.50
CA ASP A 304 -42.80 14.07 -10.58
C ASP A 304 -43.42 15.00 -9.52
N HIS A 305 -42.77 16.15 -9.25
CA HIS A 305 -43.15 17.08 -8.20
C HIS A 305 -43.63 18.45 -8.70
N GLU A 306 -43.62 18.68 -10.02
CA GLU A 306 -44.16 19.90 -10.62
C GLU A 306 -45.69 20.00 -10.41
N SER A 307 -46.14 21.10 -9.81
CA SER A 307 -47.53 21.31 -9.39
C SER A 307 -48.32 22.36 -10.20
N VAL A 308 -47.63 23.25 -10.92
CA VAL A 308 -48.22 24.45 -11.57
C VAL A 308 -48.50 24.30 -13.06
N GLY A 309 -48.09 23.20 -13.68
CA GLY A 309 -48.24 22.93 -15.11
C GLY A 309 -47.23 23.65 -15.99
N ASP A 310 -46.02 23.92 -15.49
CA ASP A 310 -44.90 24.51 -16.24
C ASP A 310 -44.41 23.57 -17.35
N ASN A 311 -44.61 22.25 -17.21
CA ASN A 311 -44.21 21.22 -18.18
C ASN A 311 -42.72 21.34 -18.59
N PRO A 312 -41.77 21.19 -17.65
CA PRO A 312 -40.34 21.29 -17.94
C PRO A 312 -39.94 20.35 -19.08
N GLN A 313 -38.96 20.77 -19.88
CA GLN A 313 -38.46 20.00 -21.02
C GLN A 313 -37.06 19.46 -20.73
N PHE A 314 -36.77 18.27 -21.27
CA PHE A 314 -35.46 17.64 -21.19
C PHE A 314 -34.99 17.22 -22.58
N SER A 315 -33.84 17.72 -23.02
CA SER A 315 -33.17 17.29 -24.25
C SER A 315 -31.84 16.61 -23.93
N ASP A 316 -31.64 15.41 -24.49
CA ASP A 316 -30.46 14.58 -24.29
C ASP A 316 -30.26 13.64 -25.50
N LEU A 317 -29.92 14.22 -26.66
CA LEU A 317 -29.72 13.46 -27.90
C LEU A 317 -28.61 12.39 -27.77
N GLY A 318 -27.61 12.65 -26.91
CA GLY A 318 -26.50 11.76 -26.64
C GLY A 318 -26.82 10.60 -25.71
N ASN A 319 -27.99 10.58 -25.04
CA ASN A 319 -28.33 9.65 -23.95
C ASN A 319 -27.31 9.70 -22.78
N LEU A 320 -26.89 10.90 -22.41
CA LEU A 320 -25.87 11.19 -21.41
C LEU A 320 -26.43 11.35 -20.00
N GLY A 321 -27.72 11.69 -19.87
CA GLY A 321 -28.34 12.13 -18.61
C GLY A 321 -28.25 11.11 -17.48
N LEU A 322 -28.28 9.82 -17.82
CA LEU A 322 -28.11 8.72 -16.85
C LEU A 322 -26.67 8.55 -16.36
N ASN A 323 -25.69 9.07 -17.09
CA ASN A 323 -24.25 8.84 -16.87
C ASN A 323 -23.49 10.16 -16.68
N THR A 324 -24.20 11.22 -16.25
CA THR A 324 -23.66 12.57 -16.04
C THR A 324 -24.31 13.16 -14.80
N SER A 325 -23.51 13.71 -13.89
CA SER A 325 -23.97 14.56 -12.78
C SER A 325 -23.15 15.85 -12.72
N LEU A 326 -23.55 16.81 -11.89
CA LEU A 326 -22.74 18.01 -11.64
C LEU A 326 -21.39 17.65 -10.98
N GLN A 327 -21.39 16.65 -10.09
CA GLN A 327 -20.18 16.27 -9.36
C GLN A 327 -19.21 15.48 -10.25
N TYR A 328 -19.73 14.51 -11.00
CA TYR A 328 -18.97 13.62 -11.88
C TYR A 328 -19.58 13.66 -13.29
N PRO A 329 -18.98 14.43 -14.21
CA PRO A 329 -19.43 14.54 -15.59
C PRO A 329 -19.56 13.20 -16.31
N THR A 330 -18.79 12.17 -15.94
CA THR A 330 -18.99 10.80 -16.40
C THR A 330 -19.23 9.88 -15.21
N LEU A 331 -20.33 9.11 -15.23
CA LEU A 331 -20.67 8.14 -14.18
C LEU A 331 -20.72 6.72 -14.73
N LEU A 332 -20.02 5.80 -14.05
CA LEU A 332 -20.06 4.37 -14.29
C LEU A 332 -20.67 3.67 -13.07
N TYR A 333 -21.84 3.05 -13.27
CA TYR A 333 -22.62 2.40 -12.21
C TYR A 333 -23.18 1.03 -12.64
N LYS A 334 -22.78 0.56 -13.83
CA LYS A 334 -23.18 -0.70 -14.45
C LYS A 334 -21.99 -1.34 -15.15
N ASP A 335 -22.03 -2.67 -15.27
CA ASP A 335 -21.04 -3.46 -15.98
C ASP A 335 -20.86 -3.01 -17.44
N ILE A 336 -19.63 -3.10 -17.93
CA ILE A 336 -19.29 -2.90 -19.34
C ILE A 336 -19.64 -4.19 -20.10
N ILE A 337 -20.81 -4.15 -20.73
CA ILE A 337 -21.41 -5.24 -21.49
C ILE A 337 -22.02 -4.71 -22.80
N GLY A 338 -22.25 -5.61 -23.77
CA GLY A 338 -23.14 -5.36 -24.89
C GLY A 338 -22.50 -5.58 -26.26
N LEU A 339 -22.99 -4.83 -27.26
CA LEU A 339 -22.48 -4.91 -28.63
C LEU A 339 -21.25 -4.04 -28.88
N ASN A 340 -21.04 -3.02 -28.04
CA ASN A 340 -19.87 -2.17 -28.14
C ASN A 340 -18.72 -2.82 -27.38
N LEU A 341 -17.75 -3.36 -28.12
CA LEU A 341 -16.62 -4.09 -27.55
C LEU A 341 -15.57 -3.18 -26.92
N GLN A 342 -15.57 -1.88 -27.24
CA GLN A 342 -14.62 -0.91 -26.70
C GLN A 342 -15.39 0.33 -26.22
N VAL A 343 -15.26 0.65 -24.93
CA VAL A 343 -15.88 1.81 -24.32
C VAL A 343 -14.77 2.69 -23.76
N SER A 344 -14.76 3.96 -24.14
CA SER A 344 -13.73 4.90 -23.70
C SER A 344 -14.35 6.14 -23.05
N HIS A 345 -13.71 6.62 -21.98
CA HIS A 345 -14.14 7.79 -21.22
C HIS A 345 -12.98 8.75 -21.01
N ARG A 346 -13.27 10.05 -20.99
CA ARG A 346 -12.31 11.15 -20.76
C ARG A 346 -12.80 12.07 -19.65
N GLY A 347 -11.92 12.94 -19.19
CA GLY A 347 -12.23 13.94 -18.17
C GLY A 347 -12.42 13.30 -16.79
N ILE A 348 -13.35 13.86 -16.02
CA ILE A 348 -13.65 13.40 -14.66
C ILE A 348 -14.70 12.27 -14.69
N VAL A 349 -14.31 11.10 -14.19
CA VAL A 349 -15.09 9.86 -14.16
C VAL A 349 -15.33 9.41 -12.71
N GLY A 350 -16.58 9.18 -12.33
CA GLY A 350 -16.94 8.56 -11.06
C GLY A 350 -17.43 7.13 -11.26
N ILE A 351 -16.83 6.17 -10.58
CA ILE A 351 -17.30 4.78 -10.48
C ILE A 351 -18.10 4.67 -9.19
N SER A 352 -19.43 4.73 -9.28
CA SER A 352 -20.30 4.85 -8.11
C SER A 352 -20.74 3.50 -7.54
N LYS A 353 -20.57 2.43 -8.31
CA LYS A 353 -20.85 1.04 -7.92
C LYS A 353 -19.76 0.10 -8.38
N THR A 354 -19.73 -1.09 -7.79
CA THR A 354 -18.91 -2.17 -8.34
C THR A 354 -19.35 -2.49 -9.76
N ILE A 355 -18.40 -2.43 -10.70
CA ILE A 355 -18.64 -2.72 -12.11
C ILE A 355 -17.66 -3.78 -12.60
N HIS A 356 -18.14 -4.65 -13.48
CA HIS A 356 -17.34 -5.61 -14.21
C HIS A 356 -17.08 -5.15 -15.65
N VAL A 357 -15.83 -5.23 -16.11
CA VAL A 357 -15.52 -5.27 -17.54
C VAL A 357 -15.58 -6.72 -17.97
N THR A 358 -16.62 -7.07 -18.73
CA THR A 358 -16.93 -8.48 -19.00
C THR A 358 -16.11 -9.04 -20.17
N PRO A 359 -15.93 -10.38 -20.27
CA PRO A 359 -15.06 -10.98 -21.26
C PRO A 359 -15.36 -10.52 -22.70
N GLY A 360 -14.32 -10.18 -23.46
CA GLY A 360 -14.43 -9.67 -24.82
C GLY A 360 -14.64 -8.15 -24.94
N HIS A 361 -14.73 -7.44 -23.81
CA HIS A 361 -14.87 -5.98 -23.78
C HIS A 361 -13.58 -5.30 -23.29
N GLU A 362 -13.45 -4.04 -23.67
CA GLU A 362 -12.39 -3.13 -23.25
C GLU A 362 -13.01 -1.87 -22.65
N LEU A 363 -12.50 -1.47 -21.48
CA LEU A 363 -12.75 -0.15 -20.89
C LEU A 363 -11.46 0.65 -20.97
N SER A 364 -11.52 1.85 -21.55
CA SER A 364 -10.36 2.74 -21.69
C SER A 364 -10.63 4.09 -21.02
N PHE A 365 -9.72 4.54 -20.18
CA PHE A 365 -9.65 5.94 -19.77
C PHE A 365 -8.66 6.64 -20.70
N LEU A 366 -9.10 7.73 -21.34
CA LEU A 366 -8.29 8.49 -22.29
C LEU A 366 -7.37 9.46 -21.54
N ASP A 367 -6.25 9.82 -22.19
CA ASP A 367 -5.19 10.65 -21.61
C ASP A 367 -5.73 11.76 -20.70
N ASN A 368 -5.08 11.89 -19.54
CA ASN A 368 -5.44 12.86 -18.52
C ASN A 368 -6.84 12.61 -17.91
N ALA A 369 -7.32 11.39 -17.80
CA ALA A 369 -8.56 11.12 -17.07
C ALA A 369 -8.36 11.21 -15.55
N ASN A 370 -9.35 11.74 -14.84
CA ASN A 370 -9.45 11.65 -13.37
C ASN A 370 -10.55 10.66 -13.00
N VAL A 371 -10.16 9.49 -12.50
CA VAL A 371 -11.07 8.37 -12.22
C VAL A 371 -11.22 8.17 -10.72
N HIS A 372 -12.43 8.35 -10.19
CA HIS A 372 -12.72 8.22 -8.76
C HIS A 372 -13.53 6.96 -8.49
N LEU A 373 -12.99 6.03 -7.69
CA LEU A 373 -13.78 4.95 -7.09
C LEU A 373 -14.52 5.53 -5.89
N LEU A 374 -15.84 5.65 -6.02
CA LEU A 374 -16.72 6.25 -5.01
C LEU A 374 -17.34 5.17 -4.13
N ASN A 375 -17.91 5.57 -2.99
CA ASN A 375 -18.54 4.64 -2.05
C ASN A 375 -17.60 3.44 -1.75
N ASP A 376 -18.13 2.24 -1.60
CA ASP A 376 -17.36 1.00 -1.47
C ASP A 376 -17.18 0.28 -2.83
N SER A 377 -17.14 1.04 -3.95
CA SER A 377 -17.09 0.47 -5.29
C SER A 377 -15.76 -0.21 -5.63
N LYS A 378 -15.81 -1.16 -6.57
CA LYS A 378 -14.65 -1.80 -7.18
C LYS A 378 -14.74 -1.80 -8.70
N LEU A 379 -13.61 -1.74 -9.39
CA LEU A 379 -13.52 -2.00 -10.82
C LEU A 379 -12.91 -3.38 -11.03
N ILE A 380 -13.69 -4.31 -11.58
CA ILE A 380 -13.28 -5.70 -11.78
C ILE A 380 -13.14 -5.96 -13.28
N VAL A 381 -11.93 -6.33 -13.73
CA VAL A 381 -11.65 -6.71 -15.11
C VAL A 381 -11.69 -8.22 -15.19
N ASP A 382 -12.75 -8.78 -15.78
CA ASP A 382 -12.93 -10.23 -15.85
C ASP A 382 -11.90 -10.88 -16.78
N ALA A 383 -11.69 -12.19 -16.63
CA ALA A 383 -10.81 -12.96 -17.51
C ALA A 383 -11.26 -12.82 -18.99
N GLY A 384 -10.36 -12.38 -19.85
CA GLY A 384 -10.64 -12.12 -21.28
C GLY A 384 -11.19 -10.71 -21.57
N ALA A 385 -11.32 -9.85 -20.57
CA ALA A 385 -11.55 -8.41 -20.74
C ALA A 385 -10.23 -7.63 -20.69
N THR A 386 -10.28 -6.34 -21.02
CA THR A 386 -9.11 -5.44 -20.98
C THR A 386 -9.46 -4.11 -20.32
N LEU A 387 -8.57 -3.62 -19.46
CA LEU A 387 -8.58 -2.23 -18.97
C LEU A 387 -7.41 -1.47 -19.58
N VAL A 388 -7.65 -0.26 -20.06
CA VAL A 388 -6.62 0.64 -20.56
C VAL A 388 -6.68 1.93 -19.74
N ILE A 389 -5.57 2.27 -19.09
CA ILE A 389 -5.33 3.53 -18.41
C ILE A 389 -4.27 4.24 -19.24
N ASN A 390 -4.55 5.42 -19.77
CA ASN A 390 -3.63 6.10 -20.68
C ASN A 390 -2.74 7.11 -19.93
N ASP A 391 -1.95 7.88 -20.68
CA ASP A 391 -0.93 8.75 -20.13
C ASP A 391 -1.53 9.87 -19.27
N ASN A 392 -0.86 10.18 -18.16
CA ASN A 392 -1.25 11.25 -17.22
C ASN A 392 -2.60 11.04 -16.52
N ASP A 393 -3.16 9.83 -16.57
CA ASP A 393 -4.38 9.50 -15.83
C ASP A 393 -4.11 9.47 -14.32
N THR A 394 -5.06 9.98 -13.53
CA THR A 394 -5.05 9.85 -12.07
C THR A 394 -6.25 9.06 -11.57
N ILE A 395 -6.01 8.08 -10.71
CA ILE A 395 -6.98 7.15 -10.18
C ILE A 395 -7.07 7.34 -8.68
N TYR A 396 -8.27 7.61 -8.18
CA TYR A 396 -8.55 7.93 -6.79
C TYR A 396 -9.33 6.80 -6.11
N GLY A 397 -8.85 6.33 -4.97
CA GLY A 397 -9.62 5.53 -4.01
C GLY A 397 -10.08 6.38 -2.84
N ALA A 398 -11.34 6.27 -2.43
CA ALA A 398 -11.90 7.04 -1.31
C ALA A 398 -11.73 6.33 0.05
N ASN A 399 -11.61 4.99 0.07
CA ASN A 399 -11.49 4.21 1.30
C ASN A 399 -10.90 2.80 1.07
N LEU A 400 -10.70 2.07 2.18
CA LEU A 400 -10.13 0.72 2.24
C LEU A 400 -10.91 -0.38 1.50
N GLN A 401 -12.15 -0.14 1.05
CA GLN A 401 -12.92 -1.09 0.24
C GLN A 401 -12.74 -0.87 -1.25
N ASN A 402 -12.28 0.32 -1.67
CA ASN A 402 -12.02 0.59 -3.07
C ASN A 402 -10.83 -0.23 -3.56
N GLN A 403 -10.95 -0.75 -4.77
CA GLN A 403 -9.97 -1.65 -5.36
C GLN A 403 -10.19 -1.78 -6.87
N ILE A 404 -9.10 -1.92 -7.62
CA ILE A 404 -9.11 -2.36 -9.01
C ILE A 404 -8.57 -3.79 -9.06
N VAL A 405 -9.37 -4.74 -9.56
CA VAL A 405 -9.02 -6.16 -9.63
C VAL A 405 -8.90 -6.60 -11.09
N VAL A 406 -7.72 -7.03 -11.51
CA VAL A 406 -7.44 -7.40 -12.89
C VAL A 406 -7.27 -8.91 -13.04
N ASN A 407 -8.36 -9.60 -13.41
CA ASN A 407 -8.33 -11.01 -13.84
C ASN A 407 -8.11 -11.16 -15.36
N GLY A 408 -8.32 -10.08 -16.12
CA GLY A 408 -8.10 -9.98 -17.56
C GLY A 408 -6.74 -9.38 -17.94
N ASN A 409 -6.74 -8.51 -18.94
CA ASN A 409 -5.56 -7.75 -19.34
C ASN A 409 -5.63 -6.31 -18.82
N ILE A 410 -4.46 -5.69 -18.66
CA ILE A 410 -4.35 -4.25 -18.39
C ILE A 410 -3.22 -3.66 -19.22
N VAL A 411 -3.41 -2.42 -19.65
CA VAL A 411 -2.39 -1.55 -20.25
C VAL A 411 -2.40 -0.24 -19.46
N ILE A 412 -1.23 0.20 -19.01
CA ILE A 412 -1.06 1.46 -18.29
C ILE A 412 -0.06 2.32 -19.07
N GLY A 413 -0.42 3.57 -19.33
CA GLY A 413 0.41 4.59 -19.96
C GLY A 413 1.50 5.13 -19.04
N GLU A 414 2.15 6.21 -19.46
CA GLU A 414 3.19 6.89 -18.69
C GLU A 414 2.60 7.98 -17.76
N ASN A 415 3.29 8.29 -16.66
CA ASN A 415 2.91 9.37 -15.73
C ASN A 415 1.53 9.18 -15.07
N VAL A 416 1.15 7.91 -14.86
CA VAL A 416 -0.11 7.55 -14.19
C VAL A 416 0.06 7.65 -12.68
N CYS A 417 -0.95 8.13 -11.97
CA CYS A 417 -0.94 8.22 -10.52
C CYS A 417 -2.12 7.47 -9.90
N PHE A 418 -1.84 6.55 -8.98
CA PHE A 418 -2.84 5.92 -8.11
C PHE A 418 -2.76 6.59 -6.72
N THR A 419 -3.84 7.23 -6.28
CA THR A 419 -3.83 7.99 -5.03
C THR A 419 -5.14 7.92 -4.24
N SER A 420 -5.13 8.47 -3.03
CA SER A 420 -6.30 8.53 -2.15
C SER A 420 -7.01 9.88 -2.30
N ASP A 421 -8.34 9.87 -2.38
CA ASP A 421 -9.17 11.10 -2.33
C ASP A 421 -9.46 11.53 -0.86
N SER A 422 -8.96 10.76 0.11
CA SER A 422 -9.21 11.01 1.52
C SER A 422 -8.33 12.15 2.03
N GLU A 423 -8.96 13.19 2.60
CA GLU A 423 -8.26 14.25 3.34
C GLU A 423 -7.40 13.71 4.51
N GLN A 424 -7.65 12.47 4.96
CA GLN A 424 -6.89 11.81 6.01
C GLN A 424 -5.70 10.98 5.49
N GLY A 425 -5.50 10.88 4.17
CA GLY A 425 -4.43 10.07 3.59
C GLY A 425 -4.59 8.58 3.88
N ILE A 426 -5.83 8.08 3.84
CA ILE A 426 -6.10 6.65 4.09
C ILE A 426 -5.60 5.84 2.89
N GLU A 427 -4.74 4.87 3.17
CA GLU A 427 -4.33 3.82 2.24
C GLU A 427 -5.56 3.05 1.72
N TRP A 428 -5.67 2.84 0.42
CA TRP A 428 -6.69 1.97 -0.19
C TRP A 428 -6.05 0.76 -0.85
N GLN A 429 -6.85 -0.25 -1.20
CA GLN A 429 -6.33 -1.53 -1.71
C GLN A 429 -5.57 -1.41 -3.05
N GLY A 430 -5.78 -0.30 -3.77
CA GLY A 430 -5.06 0.00 -5.00
C GLY A 430 -5.36 -0.98 -6.13
N LEU A 431 -4.29 -1.45 -6.78
CA LEU A 431 -4.32 -2.28 -7.98
C LEU A 431 -3.88 -3.72 -7.66
N GLU A 432 -4.75 -4.68 -7.95
CA GLU A 432 -4.51 -6.12 -7.79
C GLU A 432 -4.41 -6.82 -9.16
N LEU A 433 -3.24 -7.40 -9.46
CA LEU A 433 -2.93 -8.11 -10.71
C LEU A 433 -3.07 -9.63 -10.54
N ASN A 434 -4.28 -10.16 -10.76
CA ASN A 434 -4.63 -11.56 -10.52
C ASN A 434 -4.47 -12.49 -11.72
N ASN A 435 -4.08 -11.97 -12.88
CA ASN A 435 -3.83 -12.81 -14.06
C ASN A 435 -2.38 -13.30 -14.11
N HIS A 436 -2.16 -14.58 -13.78
CA HIS A 436 -0.84 -15.23 -13.81
C HIS A 436 -0.16 -15.30 -15.20
N ASN A 437 -0.87 -14.96 -16.29
CA ASN A 437 -0.27 -14.88 -17.63
C ASN A 437 0.14 -13.45 -18.01
N LEU A 438 -0.17 -12.47 -17.17
CA LEU A 438 -0.01 -11.05 -17.47
C LEU A 438 1.47 -10.64 -17.45
N ILE A 439 1.87 -9.86 -18.45
CA ILE A 439 3.17 -9.21 -18.51
C ILE A 439 2.91 -7.71 -18.47
N VAL A 440 3.37 -7.04 -17.41
CA VAL A 440 3.13 -5.62 -17.16
C VAL A 440 4.45 -4.88 -17.12
N SER A 441 4.52 -3.74 -17.80
CA SER A 441 5.60 -2.75 -17.67
C SER A 441 4.98 -1.42 -17.30
N LEU A 442 5.41 -0.83 -16.20
CA LEU A 442 4.99 0.47 -15.71
C LEU A 442 6.17 1.44 -15.82
N GLU A 443 5.91 2.62 -16.37
CA GLU A 443 6.90 3.66 -16.61
C GLU A 443 6.40 4.97 -15.97
N ASN A 444 7.16 5.53 -15.03
CA ASN A 444 6.78 6.78 -14.34
C ASN A 444 5.40 6.69 -13.69
N VAL A 445 5.14 5.65 -12.90
CA VAL A 445 3.84 5.45 -12.23
C VAL A 445 3.99 5.67 -10.74
N ASP A 446 3.13 6.52 -10.18
CA ASP A 446 3.12 6.86 -8.76
C ASP A 446 2.02 6.10 -8.01
N PHE A 447 2.35 5.52 -6.87
CA PHE A 447 1.46 4.81 -5.96
C PHE A 447 1.47 5.50 -4.59
N ASN A 448 0.51 6.39 -4.35
CA ASN A 448 0.47 7.28 -3.18
C ASN A 448 -0.72 6.93 -2.27
N ASN A 449 -0.46 6.24 -1.15
CA ASN A 449 -1.50 5.63 -0.31
C ASN A 449 -2.32 4.59 -1.09
N SER A 450 -1.67 3.87 -2.03
CA SER A 450 -2.30 2.89 -2.91
C SER A 450 -1.39 1.70 -3.10
N ASN A 451 -1.87 0.50 -2.81
CA ASN A 451 -1.06 -0.70 -2.96
C ASN A 451 -0.97 -1.20 -4.40
N LEU A 452 0.10 -1.94 -4.70
CA LEU A 452 0.23 -2.77 -5.88
C LEU A 452 0.45 -4.21 -5.44
N THR A 453 -0.51 -5.08 -5.72
CA THR A 453 -0.45 -6.49 -5.34
C THR A 453 -0.68 -7.43 -6.52
N GLY A 454 -0.27 -8.68 -6.39
CA GLY A 454 -0.68 -9.74 -7.32
C GLY A 454 0.43 -10.69 -7.73
N THR A 455 0.13 -11.54 -8.70
CA THR A 455 1.02 -12.63 -9.13
C THR A 455 1.12 -12.72 -10.65
N PRO A 456 1.50 -11.62 -11.35
CA PRO A 456 1.63 -11.61 -12.80
C PRO A 456 2.78 -12.51 -13.26
N LYS A 457 2.76 -12.93 -14.53
CA LYS A 457 3.88 -13.67 -15.13
C LYS A 457 5.18 -12.86 -15.11
N SER A 458 5.07 -11.55 -15.31
CA SER A 458 6.19 -10.63 -15.17
C SER A 458 5.71 -9.22 -14.88
N LEU A 459 6.42 -8.52 -14.01
CA LEU A 459 6.23 -7.11 -13.68
C LEU A 459 7.57 -6.36 -13.85
N THR A 460 7.53 -5.27 -14.61
CA THR A 460 8.64 -4.30 -14.70
C THR A 460 8.15 -2.95 -14.20
N LEU A 461 8.87 -2.37 -13.25
CA LEU A 461 8.65 -1.04 -12.70
C LEU A 461 9.88 -0.20 -13.01
N ASN A 462 9.73 0.84 -13.82
CA ASN A 462 10.82 1.76 -14.18
C ASN A 462 10.42 3.17 -13.73
N ASN A 463 11.22 3.74 -12.83
CA ASN A 463 10.97 5.06 -12.24
C ASN A 463 9.55 5.18 -11.63
N CYS A 464 9.12 4.14 -10.90
CA CYS A 464 7.83 4.12 -10.20
C CYS A 464 8.05 4.41 -8.72
N ASP A 465 7.25 5.33 -8.18
CA ASP A 465 7.37 5.78 -6.79
C ASP A 465 6.21 5.24 -5.94
N PHE A 466 6.50 4.92 -4.69
CA PHE A 466 5.56 4.41 -3.70
C PHE A 466 5.66 5.28 -2.44
N SER A 467 4.54 5.86 -2.01
CA SER A 467 4.46 6.65 -0.77
C SER A 467 3.34 6.13 0.12
N ASN A 468 3.64 5.76 1.37
CA ASN A 468 2.68 5.13 2.30
C ASN A 468 1.91 3.97 1.64
N ALA A 469 2.64 3.06 1.00
CA ALA A 469 2.05 2.01 0.17
C ALA A 469 2.87 0.72 0.28
N SER A 470 2.29 -0.39 -0.14
CA SER A 470 2.97 -1.67 -0.27
C SER A 470 3.04 -2.11 -1.73
N LEU A 471 4.21 -2.64 -2.11
CA LEU A 471 4.38 -3.48 -3.29
C LEU A 471 4.51 -4.92 -2.82
N ALA A 472 3.50 -5.75 -3.07
CA ALA A 472 3.50 -7.16 -2.67
C ALA A 472 3.19 -8.05 -3.87
N VAL A 473 4.23 -8.57 -4.54
CA VAL A 473 4.11 -9.27 -5.82
C VAL A 473 4.88 -10.58 -5.84
N GLY A 474 4.34 -11.59 -6.53
CA GLY A 474 4.95 -12.93 -6.53
C GLY A 474 4.83 -13.71 -7.83
N ALA A 475 5.23 -14.98 -7.76
CA ALA A 475 5.17 -16.00 -8.82
C ALA A 475 5.98 -15.76 -10.11
N GLY A 476 6.02 -14.55 -10.65
CA GLY A 476 6.65 -14.24 -11.95
C GLY A 476 7.94 -13.42 -11.85
N ASN A 477 8.50 -13.02 -13.00
CA ASN A 477 9.73 -12.22 -13.01
C ASN A 477 9.45 -10.77 -12.57
N VAL A 478 10.20 -10.26 -11.61
CA VAL A 478 10.04 -8.90 -11.08
C VAL A 478 11.29 -8.06 -11.35
N PHE A 479 11.12 -6.91 -11.96
CA PHE A 479 12.17 -5.92 -12.20
C PHE A 479 11.74 -4.56 -11.65
N ILE A 480 12.51 -4.00 -10.71
CA ILE A 480 12.29 -2.68 -10.11
C ILE A 480 13.52 -1.84 -10.35
N LYS A 481 13.36 -0.68 -10.99
CA LYS A 481 14.48 0.18 -11.35
C LYS A 481 14.16 1.63 -11.07
N GLN A 482 15.10 2.34 -10.44
CA GLN A 482 15.04 3.80 -10.27
C GLN A 482 13.80 4.30 -9.52
N GLY A 483 13.16 3.47 -8.68
CA GLY A 483 11.98 3.86 -7.91
C GLY A 483 12.32 4.43 -6.53
N ILE A 484 11.43 5.27 -6.00
CA ILE A 484 11.50 5.80 -4.63
C ILE A 484 10.37 5.19 -3.80
N PHE A 485 10.72 4.64 -2.63
CA PHE A 485 9.80 4.07 -1.66
C PHE A 485 9.91 4.91 -0.38
N THR A 486 8.89 5.70 -0.07
CA THR A 486 8.80 6.57 1.12
C THR A 486 7.70 6.06 2.05
N ASP A 487 8.08 5.65 3.26
CA ASP A 487 7.22 4.93 4.20
C ASP A 487 6.51 3.73 3.53
N ALA A 488 7.18 3.12 2.55
CA ALA A 488 6.69 2.03 1.71
C ALA A 488 7.71 0.88 1.67
N PHE A 489 7.29 -0.32 1.29
CA PHE A 489 8.19 -1.49 1.18
C PHE A 489 7.92 -2.30 -0.08
N ALA A 490 8.89 -3.14 -0.45
CA ALA A 490 8.78 -4.09 -1.56
C ALA A 490 8.93 -5.52 -1.05
N GLU A 491 7.88 -6.30 -1.22
CA GLU A 491 7.82 -7.72 -0.92
C GLU A 491 7.67 -8.53 -2.22
N ILE A 492 8.64 -9.42 -2.46
CA ILE A 492 8.71 -10.26 -3.65
C ILE A 492 8.74 -11.72 -3.21
N TYR A 493 7.65 -12.47 -3.46
CA TYR A 493 7.42 -13.76 -2.79
C TYR A 493 7.05 -14.93 -3.71
N TYR A 494 7.35 -16.16 -3.27
CA TYR A 494 6.89 -17.43 -3.83
C TYR A 494 6.98 -17.53 -5.36
N ALA A 495 8.21 -17.59 -5.90
CA ALA A 495 8.41 -17.84 -7.32
C ALA A 495 7.68 -19.12 -7.76
N ALA A 496 6.99 -19.06 -8.91
CA ALA A 496 6.25 -20.22 -9.42
C ALA A 496 7.13 -21.19 -10.23
N LEU A 497 8.31 -20.73 -10.65
CA LEU A 497 9.24 -21.47 -11.51
C LEU A 497 10.68 -21.28 -11.00
N GLU A 498 11.51 -22.31 -11.17
CA GLU A 498 12.91 -22.36 -10.72
C GLU A 498 13.84 -21.38 -11.43
N ASN A 499 13.41 -20.81 -12.56
CA ASN A 499 14.17 -19.82 -13.33
C ASN A 499 13.55 -18.42 -13.23
N THR A 500 12.88 -18.11 -12.12
CA THR A 500 12.27 -16.79 -11.90
C THR A 500 13.28 -15.84 -11.27
N TYR A 501 13.28 -14.58 -11.70
CA TYR A 501 14.24 -13.56 -11.27
C TYR A 501 13.56 -12.41 -10.54
N ALA A 502 14.17 -11.93 -9.45
CA ALA A 502 13.85 -10.65 -8.81
C ALA A 502 15.03 -9.69 -8.92
N THR A 503 14.87 -8.55 -9.60
CA THR A 503 15.95 -7.57 -9.79
C THR A 503 15.51 -6.20 -9.30
N ILE A 504 16.22 -5.65 -8.32
CA ILE A 504 15.98 -4.31 -7.77
C ILE A 504 17.25 -3.49 -7.96
N THR A 505 17.19 -2.40 -8.73
CA THR A 505 18.38 -1.60 -9.06
C THR A 505 18.16 -0.10 -8.95
N ASN A 506 19.14 0.59 -8.36
CA ASN A 506 19.17 2.05 -8.27
C ASN A 506 17.93 2.66 -7.59
N CYS A 507 17.33 1.97 -6.63
CA CYS A 507 16.14 2.42 -5.92
C CYS A 507 16.49 3.08 -4.57
N ASN A 508 15.60 3.94 -4.07
CA ASN A 508 15.73 4.56 -2.75
C ASN A 508 14.57 4.14 -1.85
N PHE A 509 14.87 3.49 -0.73
CA PHE A 509 13.93 3.01 0.27
C PHE A 509 14.15 3.79 1.58
N ASP A 510 13.14 4.53 2.00
CA ASP A 510 13.13 5.41 3.18
C ASP A 510 11.90 5.08 4.04
N GLY A 511 12.10 4.41 5.17
CA GLY A 511 11.04 3.79 5.97
C GLY A 511 10.84 4.37 7.37
N ASP A 512 11.14 5.65 7.61
CA ASP A 512 11.14 6.30 8.94
C ASP A 512 9.91 5.99 9.83
N ASN A 513 8.73 5.74 9.27
CA ASN A 513 7.51 5.38 9.99
C ASN A 513 7.01 3.94 9.69
N ASN A 514 7.73 3.17 8.88
CA ASN A 514 7.31 1.86 8.42
C ASN A 514 7.81 0.73 9.33
N THR A 515 6.88 -0.14 9.73
CA THR A 515 7.20 -1.24 10.64
C THR A 515 7.79 -2.47 9.97
N GLU A 516 7.62 -2.60 8.66
CA GLU A 516 8.09 -3.74 7.87
C GLU A 516 9.59 -3.64 7.53
N SER A 517 10.12 -4.71 6.93
CA SER A 517 11.44 -4.69 6.29
C SER A 517 11.37 -3.93 4.96
N GLY A 518 12.43 -3.19 4.59
CA GLY A 518 12.38 -2.33 3.40
C GLY A 518 12.28 -3.10 2.08
N ILE A 519 13.13 -4.13 1.94
CA ILE A 519 13.10 -5.07 0.81
C ILE A 519 12.98 -6.48 1.38
N ILE A 520 11.98 -7.24 0.92
CA ILE A 520 11.76 -8.64 1.28
C ILE A 520 11.78 -9.47 0.00
N ILE A 521 12.67 -10.47 -0.06
CA ILE A 521 12.70 -11.47 -1.12
C ILE A 521 12.55 -12.85 -0.48
N GLU A 522 11.45 -13.52 -0.78
CA GLU A 522 11.11 -14.83 -0.24
C GLU A 522 10.90 -15.86 -1.34
N SER A 523 11.59 -17.00 -1.24
CA SER A 523 11.45 -18.12 -2.19
C SER A 523 11.68 -17.73 -3.66
N TYR A 524 12.70 -16.89 -3.92
CA TYR A 524 13.14 -16.58 -5.29
C TYR A 524 14.50 -17.23 -5.59
N PRO A 525 14.59 -18.04 -6.65
CA PRO A 525 15.81 -18.78 -6.94
C PRO A 525 16.94 -17.89 -7.44
N ILE A 526 16.60 -16.77 -8.10
CA ILE A 526 17.58 -15.83 -8.67
C ILE A 526 17.20 -14.41 -8.26
N TYR A 527 18.16 -13.64 -7.73
CA TYR A 527 17.90 -12.26 -7.38
C TYR A 527 19.14 -11.34 -7.48
N THR A 528 18.89 -10.05 -7.67
CA THR A 528 19.93 -9.03 -7.65
C THR A 528 19.39 -7.75 -7.01
N ILE A 529 20.10 -7.25 -6.00
CA ILE A 529 19.86 -5.95 -5.38
C ILE A 529 21.11 -5.11 -5.56
N SER A 530 21.03 -4.04 -6.37
CA SER A 530 22.21 -3.24 -6.67
C SER A 530 22.01 -1.74 -6.76
N GLY A 531 22.97 -0.97 -6.24
CA GLY A 531 22.93 0.50 -6.29
C GLY A 531 21.77 1.13 -5.50
N CYS A 532 21.16 0.38 -4.56
CA CYS A 532 20.03 0.85 -3.77
C CYS A 532 20.48 1.55 -2.49
N THR A 533 19.66 2.48 -2.01
CA THR A 533 19.77 3.04 -0.64
C THR A 533 18.60 2.54 0.18
N VAL A 534 18.84 1.98 1.36
CA VAL A 534 17.81 1.43 2.25
C VAL A 534 18.03 1.92 3.68
N SER A 535 17.10 2.72 4.20
CA SER A 535 17.22 3.34 5.52
C SER A 535 15.90 3.59 6.22
N GLY A 536 15.94 3.74 7.55
CA GLY A 536 14.83 4.26 8.36
C GLY A 536 13.81 3.23 8.83
N TYR A 537 13.83 2.00 8.28
CA TYR A 537 12.85 0.96 8.63
C TYR A 537 13.00 0.50 10.08
N THR A 538 11.89 0.17 10.74
CA THR A 538 11.96 -0.47 12.06
C THR A 538 12.21 -1.99 11.97
N GLY A 539 11.87 -2.61 10.83
CA GLY A 539 12.24 -3.98 10.47
C GLY A 539 13.68 -4.11 9.95
N ASN A 540 13.96 -5.15 9.18
CA ASN A 540 15.27 -5.31 8.52
C ASN A 540 15.42 -4.29 7.38
N GLY A 541 16.66 -3.95 7.01
CA GLY A 541 16.88 -3.19 5.77
C GLY A 541 16.50 -4.04 4.56
N VAL A 542 17.22 -5.13 4.37
CA VAL A 542 16.96 -6.14 3.34
C VAL A 542 16.83 -7.51 3.99
N GLU A 543 15.80 -8.23 3.63
CA GLU A 543 15.47 -9.57 4.09
C GLU A 543 15.43 -10.54 2.91
N ILE A 544 16.28 -11.57 3.00
CA ILE A 544 16.36 -12.68 2.04
C ILE A 544 16.06 -13.97 2.77
N SER A 545 14.96 -14.62 2.39
CA SER A 545 14.46 -15.83 3.03
C SER A 545 14.22 -16.94 1.99
N ASN A 546 14.71 -18.15 2.27
CA ASN A 546 14.53 -19.33 1.40
C ASN A 546 14.86 -19.09 -0.08
N SER A 547 15.87 -18.27 -0.38
CA SER A 547 16.11 -17.74 -1.73
C SER A 547 17.55 -17.98 -2.21
N GLY A 548 17.75 -17.86 -3.53
CA GLY A 548 19.06 -17.92 -4.16
C GLY A 548 19.56 -19.31 -4.51
N ASP A 549 18.72 -20.35 -4.41
CA ASP A 549 19.08 -21.74 -4.68
C ASP A 549 19.31 -22.07 -6.17
N ALA A 550 19.24 -21.09 -7.08
CA ALA A 550 19.77 -21.27 -8.42
C ALA A 550 21.29 -21.43 -8.44
N THR A 551 21.83 -21.84 -9.59
CA THR A 551 23.27 -22.01 -9.81
C THR A 551 24.11 -20.81 -9.33
N THR A 552 25.32 -21.09 -8.84
CA THR A 552 26.26 -20.13 -8.22
C THR A 552 26.48 -18.86 -9.05
N GLY A 553 26.44 -17.68 -8.40
CA GLY A 553 26.72 -16.37 -9.00
C GLY A 553 25.50 -15.61 -9.53
N ALA A 554 24.30 -16.00 -9.10
CA ALA A 554 23.02 -15.43 -9.51
C ALA A 554 22.29 -14.67 -8.37
N GLN A 555 22.92 -14.52 -7.21
CA GLN A 555 22.31 -14.09 -5.93
C GLN A 555 23.03 -12.86 -5.36
N LEU A 556 23.00 -11.75 -6.08
CA LEU A 556 23.93 -10.64 -5.87
C LEU A 556 23.33 -9.50 -5.02
N ILE A 557 24.04 -9.08 -3.97
CA ILE A 557 23.76 -7.87 -3.20
C ILE A 557 24.99 -6.97 -3.27
N THR A 558 24.96 -5.93 -4.10
CA THR A 558 26.17 -5.14 -4.43
C THR A 558 25.93 -3.64 -4.57
N ASP A 559 26.96 -2.82 -4.35
CA ASP A 559 26.90 -1.36 -4.54
C ASP A 559 25.78 -0.65 -3.73
N ASN A 560 25.26 -1.25 -2.66
CA ASN A 560 24.16 -0.67 -1.87
C ASN A 560 24.64 0.15 -0.66
N ILE A 561 23.79 1.07 -0.20
CA ILE A 561 23.89 1.78 1.08
C ILE A 561 22.77 1.27 1.97
N ILE A 562 23.08 0.60 3.07
CA ILE A 562 22.08 0.00 3.97
C ILE A 562 22.34 0.49 5.39
N THR A 563 21.51 1.42 5.86
CA THR A 563 21.85 2.16 7.06
C THR A 563 20.67 2.58 7.92
N GLY A 564 20.82 2.53 9.25
CA GLY A 564 19.82 3.09 10.16
C GLY A 564 18.49 2.33 10.16
N ASN A 565 18.51 1.03 9.85
CA ASN A 565 17.33 0.17 9.91
C ASN A 565 17.30 -0.58 11.26
N GLY A 566 16.16 -1.14 11.64
CA GLY A 566 16.03 -1.92 12.86
C GLY A 566 15.87 -1.08 14.14
N THR A 567 15.40 0.16 14.05
CA THR A 567 15.52 1.18 15.12
C THR A 567 14.76 0.88 16.42
N THR A 568 13.98 -0.20 16.50
CA THR A 568 13.12 -0.53 17.65
C THR A 568 13.40 -1.88 18.31
N GLY A 569 14.30 -2.72 17.78
CA GLY A 569 14.58 -4.05 18.33
C GLY A 569 15.99 -4.53 18.03
N GLY A 570 16.75 -4.89 19.07
CA GLY A 570 18.14 -5.36 18.97
C GLY A 570 18.33 -6.73 18.30
N THR A 571 17.39 -7.15 17.44
CA THR A 571 17.34 -8.48 16.80
C THR A 571 17.33 -8.40 15.27
N THR A 572 17.08 -7.23 14.70
CA THR A 572 17.00 -6.99 13.26
C THR A 572 18.38 -6.67 12.67
N ALA A 573 18.49 -6.68 11.34
CA ALA A 573 19.74 -6.43 10.63
C ALA A 573 19.58 -5.45 9.47
N GLY A 574 20.71 -4.85 9.07
CA GLY A 574 20.81 -4.22 7.76
C GLY A 574 20.56 -5.25 6.66
N LEU A 575 21.28 -6.38 6.72
CA LEU A 575 21.08 -7.54 5.86
C LEU A 575 20.70 -8.77 6.70
N TYR A 576 19.47 -9.25 6.52
CA TYR A 576 18.97 -10.47 7.12
C TYR A 576 18.93 -11.59 6.08
N ILE A 577 19.65 -12.69 6.30
CA ILE A 577 19.76 -13.80 5.37
C ILE A 577 19.40 -15.10 6.10
N TYR A 578 18.29 -15.72 5.72
CA TYR A 578 17.75 -16.92 6.34
C TYR A 578 17.57 -18.04 5.32
N HIS A 579 18.19 -19.20 5.58
CA HIS A 579 18.14 -20.37 4.70
C HIS A 579 18.32 -20.02 3.21
N SER A 580 19.32 -19.20 2.91
CA SER A 580 19.48 -18.60 1.58
C SER A 580 20.93 -18.60 1.10
N TYR A 581 21.10 -18.48 -0.22
CA TYR A 581 22.39 -18.23 -0.86
C TYR A 581 22.51 -16.74 -1.17
N ALA A 582 23.65 -16.12 -0.86
CA ALA A 582 23.87 -14.70 -1.07
C ALA A 582 25.34 -14.34 -1.31
N ASP A 583 25.61 -13.58 -2.36
CA ASP A 583 26.89 -12.94 -2.61
C ASP A 583 26.79 -11.45 -2.25
N VAL A 584 27.28 -11.11 -1.05
CA VAL A 584 27.34 -9.74 -0.52
C VAL A 584 28.68 -9.12 -0.90
N ASP A 585 28.71 -8.40 -2.01
CA ASP A 585 29.93 -7.94 -2.66
C ASP A 585 29.97 -6.42 -2.84
N ASN A 586 31.03 -5.76 -2.39
CA ASN A 586 31.30 -4.33 -2.67
C ASN A 586 30.13 -3.38 -2.35
N ASN A 587 29.32 -3.67 -1.33
CA ASN A 587 28.34 -2.69 -0.86
C ASN A 587 29.06 -1.46 -0.29
N VAL A 588 28.53 -0.27 -0.59
CA VAL A 588 29.15 1.00 -0.20
C VAL A 588 29.30 1.09 1.32
N VAL A 589 28.23 0.77 2.05
CA VAL A 589 28.24 0.69 3.51
C VAL A 589 27.03 -0.07 4.05
N VAL A 590 27.25 -0.87 5.09
CA VAL A 590 26.23 -1.44 5.97
C VAL A 590 26.48 -0.94 7.40
N SER A 591 25.67 0.01 7.89
CA SER A 591 25.97 0.73 9.14
C SER A 591 24.77 1.17 9.97
N TYR A 592 24.97 1.43 11.26
CA TYR A 592 23.92 1.98 12.14
C TYR A 592 22.63 1.14 12.21
N ASN A 593 22.72 -0.16 11.96
CA ASN A 593 21.66 -1.12 12.22
C ASN A 593 21.98 -1.88 13.52
N PRO A 594 21.05 -2.59 14.18
CA PRO A 594 21.39 -3.42 15.33
C PRO A 594 22.45 -4.46 14.98
N HIS A 595 22.23 -5.23 13.91
CA HIS A 595 23.23 -6.10 13.32
C HIS A 595 23.56 -5.64 11.90
N GLY A 596 24.82 -5.69 11.49
CA GLY A 596 25.19 -5.40 10.11
C GLY A 596 24.64 -6.46 9.16
N ILE A 597 25.18 -7.67 9.25
CA ILE A 597 24.77 -8.84 8.45
C ILE A 597 24.46 -10.01 9.38
N GLN A 598 23.25 -10.58 9.26
CA GLN A 598 22.84 -11.81 9.92
C GLN A 598 22.75 -12.96 8.93
N CYS A 599 23.47 -14.06 9.21
CA CYS A 599 23.44 -15.29 8.40
C CYS A 599 22.89 -16.44 9.25
N LEU A 600 21.70 -16.92 8.90
CA LEU A 600 20.90 -17.84 9.73
C LEU A 600 20.51 -19.12 8.97
N ASN A 601 20.26 -20.19 9.72
CA ASN A 601 19.71 -21.48 9.27
C ASN A 601 20.31 -22.08 7.98
N ASN A 602 21.54 -22.61 8.06
CA ASN A 602 22.25 -23.22 6.93
C ASN A 602 22.43 -22.34 5.67
N SER A 603 22.37 -21.01 5.79
CA SER A 603 22.64 -20.10 4.66
C SER A 603 24.05 -20.29 4.08
N GLN A 604 24.25 -20.02 2.80
CA GLN A 604 25.57 -20.00 2.16
C GLN A 604 25.86 -18.59 1.65
N VAL A 605 26.72 -17.88 2.39
CA VAL A 605 26.98 -16.45 2.15
C VAL A 605 28.44 -16.22 1.78
N SER A 606 28.70 -15.36 0.80
CA SER A 606 30.01 -14.75 0.55
C SER A 606 29.97 -13.28 0.96
N ILE A 607 30.98 -12.81 1.68
CA ILE A 607 31.16 -11.41 2.09
C ILE A 607 32.50 -10.94 1.53
N THR A 608 32.47 -10.24 0.41
CA THR A 608 33.69 -9.84 -0.31
C THR A 608 33.74 -8.34 -0.58
N GLY A 609 34.96 -7.83 -0.57
CA GLY A 609 35.24 -6.46 -0.97
C GLY A 609 36.32 -6.36 -2.05
N ASN A 610 36.76 -5.14 -2.28
CA ASN A 610 37.73 -4.78 -3.29
C ASN A 610 39.15 -5.02 -2.80
N ARG A 611 39.76 -6.13 -3.21
CA ARG A 611 41.17 -6.47 -2.91
C ARG A 611 42.22 -5.43 -3.33
N LEU A 612 41.84 -4.47 -4.19
CA LEU A 612 42.71 -3.41 -4.69
C LEU A 612 42.57 -2.10 -3.91
N ALA A 613 41.71 -2.05 -2.88
CA ALA A 613 41.49 -0.85 -2.09
C ALA A 613 42.78 -0.40 -1.39
N GLU A 614 43.03 0.91 -1.45
CA GLU A 614 44.09 1.60 -0.70
C GLU A 614 43.50 2.34 0.53
N TYR A 615 42.18 2.52 0.57
CA TYR A 615 41.42 3.13 1.65
C TYR A 615 40.16 2.29 2.00
N ASP A 616 39.65 2.42 3.22
CA ASP A 616 38.49 1.65 3.70
C ASP A 616 37.20 1.93 2.90
N TYR A 617 36.98 3.17 2.47
CA TYR A 617 35.84 3.55 1.64
C TYR A 617 35.89 3.05 0.18
N GLU A 618 37.01 2.46 -0.25
CA GLU A 618 37.16 1.87 -1.60
C GLU A 618 36.82 0.38 -1.63
N THR A 619 36.42 -0.18 -0.49
CA THR A 619 35.98 -1.57 -0.34
C THR A 619 34.65 -1.67 0.38
N GLN A 620 34.10 -2.88 0.49
CA GLN A 620 32.90 -3.15 1.26
C GLN A 620 33.09 -2.77 2.73
N GLN A 621 32.23 -1.88 3.23
CA GLN A 621 32.24 -1.42 4.61
C GLN A 621 31.09 -2.03 5.39
N ILE A 622 31.41 -2.70 6.51
CA ILE A 622 30.44 -3.16 7.51
C ILE A 622 30.87 -2.53 8.82
N ARG A 623 30.18 -1.47 9.24
CA ARG A 623 30.70 -0.62 10.31
C ARG A 623 29.64 0.01 11.20
N ASP A 624 30.01 0.29 12.45
CA ASP A 624 29.22 1.08 13.40
C ASP A 624 27.77 0.57 13.58
N ASN A 625 27.54 -0.74 13.42
CA ASN A 625 26.29 -1.42 13.79
C ASN A 625 26.24 -1.69 15.30
N GLU A 626 25.08 -1.57 15.95
CA GLU A 626 24.97 -1.43 17.41
C GLU A 626 25.41 -2.67 18.21
N VAL A 627 25.19 -3.88 17.69
CA VAL A 627 25.44 -5.15 18.40
C VAL A 627 26.65 -5.87 17.81
N ASN A 628 26.69 -6.07 16.50
CA ASN A 628 27.85 -6.62 15.80
C ASN A 628 27.77 -6.33 14.30
N GLN A 629 28.93 -6.42 13.64
CA GLN A 629 29.04 -6.21 12.20
C GLN A 629 28.57 -7.45 11.45
N VAL A 630 28.91 -8.64 11.93
CA VAL A 630 28.43 -9.91 11.38
C VAL A 630 28.02 -10.86 12.50
N TYR A 631 26.83 -11.46 12.34
CA TYR A 631 26.29 -12.51 13.19
C TYR A 631 26.02 -13.75 12.35
N ALA A 632 26.55 -14.90 12.76
CA ALA A 632 26.31 -16.16 12.07
C ALA A 632 25.91 -17.28 13.04
N THR A 633 24.98 -18.14 12.62
CA THR A 633 24.65 -19.38 13.32
C THR A 633 25.33 -20.59 12.69
N ARG A 634 25.19 -21.75 13.33
CA ARG A 634 25.71 -23.03 12.82
C ARG A 634 25.27 -23.28 11.37
N GLY A 635 26.20 -23.81 10.58
CA GLY A 635 26.01 -24.05 9.15
C GLY A 635 25.83 -22.80 8.29
N SER A 636 25.85 -21.59 8.87
CA SER A 636 25.58 -20.32 8.16
C SER A 636 26.75 -19.36 8.20
N PHE A 637 27.91 -19.81 8.69
CA PHE A 637 29.12 -19.00 8.64
C PHE A 637 29.47 -18.69 7.17
N PRO A 638 29.75 -17.42 6.82
CA PRO A 638 30.04 -17.08 5.44
C PRO A 638 31.24 -17.88 4.89
N LEU A 639 31.06 -18.49 3.71
CA LEU A 639 32.07 -19.34 3.08
C LEU A 639 33.35 -18.55 2.77
N ILE A 640 33.20 -17.30 2.35
CA ILE A 640 34.29 -16.37 2.05
C ILE A 640 34.05 -15.07 2.81
N VAL A 641 35.04 -14.63 3.58
CA VAL A 641 35.06 -13.31 4.23
C VAL A 641 36.41 -12.67 3.94
N ARG A 642 36.53 -11.87 2.88
CA ARG A 642 37.83 -11.28 2.49
C ARG A 642 37.70 -9.90 1.87
N TRP A 643 38.75 -9.11 2.07
CA TRP A 643 38.91 -7.78 1.49
C TRP A 643 37.85 -6.78 1.95
N ASN A 644 37.23 -6.99 3.12
CA ASN A 644 36.26 -6.06 3.68
C ASN A 644 36.94 -5.11 4.68
N ALA A 645 36.34 -3.94 4.88
CA ALA A 645 36.55 -3.09 6.06
C ALA A 645 35.44 -3.39 7.08
N ILE A 646 35.76 -4.20 8.10
CA ILE A 646 34.84 -4.58 9.17
C ILE A 646 35.28 -3.85 10.43
N VAL A 647 34.62 -2.74 10.76
CA VAL A 647 35.14 -1.77 11.72
C VAL A 647 34.07 -1.31 12.69
N ASP A 648 34.36 -1.35 13.98
CA ASP A 648 33.61 -0.60 14.99
C ASP A 648 34.60 -0.19 16.07
N GLU A 649 34.70 1.10 16.34
CA GLU A 649 35.67 1.63 17.29
C GLU A 649 35.09 1.75 18.71
N ASP A 650 33.77 1.55 18.87
CA ASP A 650 33.02 1.74 20.12
C ASP A 650 32.43 0.44 20.71
N ASN A 651 32.32 -0.65 19.93
CA ASN A 651 31.74 -1.93 20.36
C ASN A 651 32.76 -3.03 20.69
N ASP A 652 32.42 -3.87 21.68
CA ASP A 652 33.05 -5.18 21.88
C ASP A 652 32.27 -6.20 21.03
N CYS A 653 32.95 -7.04 20.24
CA CYS A 653 32.42 -8.17 19.46
C CYS A 653 31.95 -7.89 18.00
N LEU A 654 32.86 -7.49 17.13
CA LEU A 654 32.59 -7.24 15.70
C LEU A 654 31.99 -8.44 14.96
N PHE A 655 32.53 -9.63 15.20
CA PHE A 655 32.15 -10.86 14.49
C PHE A 655 31.73 -11.93 15.49
N TYR A 656 30.44 -12.28 15.47
CA TYR A 656 29.86 -13.20 16.43
C TYR A 656 29.40 -14.50 15.77
N TYR A 657 29.80 -15.63 16.36
CA TYR A 657 29.30 -16.95 16.02
C TYR A 657 28.48 -17.54 17.18
N ALA A 658 27.20 -17.80 16.90
CA ALA A 658 26.18 -18.09 17.89
C ALA A 658 25.99 -19.58 18.22
N SER A 659 27.04 -20.41 18.19
CA SER A 659 26.91 -21.85 18.52
C SER A 659 28.08 -22.38 19.35
N THR A 660 27.78 -23.34 20.22
CA THR A 660 28.74 -24.02 21.11
C THR A 660 29.15 -25.41 20.62
N ASP A 661 28.53 -25.91 19.55
CA ASP A 661 28.85 -27.20 18.92
C ASP A 661 29.63 -26.94 17.61
N GLU A 662 30.76 -27.63 17.44
CA GLU A 662 31.88 -27.13 16.64
C GLU A 662 31.67 -27.03 15.11
N GLU A 663 31.95 -25.84 14.57
CA GLU A 663 32.56 -25.59 13.25
C GLU A 663 33.74 -24.57 13.41
N PRO A 664 34.95 -25.01 13.82
CA PRO A 664 36.16 -24.18 13.70
C PRO A 664 37.36 -24.92 13.08
N PRO A 665 38.37 -24.20 12.53
CA PRO A 665 38.51 -22.74 12.50
C PRO A 665 37.92 -22.08 11.23
N TYR A 666 37.21 -20.98 11.41
CA TYR A 666 36.68 -20.12 10.36
C TYR A 666 37.72 -19.12 9.85
N ASP A 667 37.89 -19.07 8.53
CA ASP A 667 38.83 -18.18 7.86
C ASP A 667 38.21 -16.78 7.64
N VAL A 668 38.71 -15.80 8.40
CA VAL A 668 38.42 -14.37 8.27
C VAL A 668 39.70 -13.57 7.98
N LYS A 669 40.72 -14.21 7.40
CA LYS A 669 41.97 -13.55 6.99
C LYS A 669 41.70 -12.52 5.91
N TYR A 670 42.66 -11.62 5.75
CA TYR A 670 42.66 -10.61 4.70
C TYR A 670 41.48 -9.62 4.77
N ASN A 671 41.00 -9.31 5.98
CA ASN A 671 40.09 -8.19 6.22
C ASN A 671 40.83 -7.08 6.97
N TYR A 672 40.36 -5.85 6.79
CA TYR A 672 40.78 -4.68 7.54
C TYR A 672 39.82 -4.49 8.73
N TRP A 673 40.38 -4.37 9.93
CA TRP A 673 39.62 -4.39 11.19
C TRP A 673 39.56 -3.04 11.93
N GLY A 674 40.12 -1.96 11.37
CA GLY A 674 40.19 -0.65 12.03
C GLY A 674 41.41 -0.46 12.93
N GLU A 675 41.45 0.65 13.66
CA GLU A 675 42.62 1.04 14.48
C GLU A 675 42.66 0.34 15.85
N ASN A 676 41.50 0.08 16.47
CA ASN A 676 41.40 -0.50 17.81
C ASN A 676 41.21 -2.03 17.86
N PHE A 677 41.38 -2.74 16.74
CA PHE A 677 41.12 -4.18 16.68
C PHE A 677 41.89 -4.99 17.75
N ASN A 678 41.13 -5.65 18.61
CA ASN A 678 41.58 -6.64 19.57
C ASN A 678 40.81 -7.95 19.34
N ALA A 679 41.46 -8.91 18.68
CA ALA A 679 40.87 -10.21 18.36
C ALA A 679 40.19 -10.92 19.56
N ALA A 680 40.67 -10.73 20.80
CA ALA A 680 40.06 -11.36 21.98
C ALA A 680 38.72 -10.74 22.40
N GLN A 681 38.46 -9.49 22.00
CA GLN A 681 37.19 -8.78 22.23
C GLN A 681 36.30 -8.82 20.99
N ASP A 682 36.91 -8.74 19.80
CA ASP A 682 36.19 -8.50 18.55
C ASP A 682 35.78 -9.76 17.80
N LEU A 683 36.45 -10.88 18.05
CA LEU A 683 36.11 -12.17 17.47
C LEU A 683 35.51 -13.06 18.55
N CYS A 684 34.23 -13.40 18.43
CA CYS A 684 33.47 -14.01 19.50
C CYS A 684 32.87 -15.36 19.09
N PRO A 685 33.37 -16.48 19.65
CA PRO A 685 34.54 -16.60 20.52
C PRO A 685 35.85 -16.72 19.71
N LEU A 686 36.93 -16.08 20.18
CA LEU A 686 38.21 -15.97 19.46
C LEU A 686 38.75 -17.33 18.96
N GLN A 687 38.59 -18.41 19.74
CA GLN A 687 39.15 -19.71 19.37
C GLN A 687 38.61 -20.28 18.06
N TYR A 688 37.51 -19.74 17.53
CA TYR A 688 36.91 -20.22 16.29
C TYR A 688 37.41 -19.52 15.04
N PHE A 689 38.27 -18.49 15.16
CA PHE A 689 38.62 -17.64 14.03
C PHE A 689 40.12 -17.70 13.71
N ASP A 690 40.42 -17.94 12.43
CA ASP A 690 41.73 -17.68 11.85
C ASP A 690 41.68 -16.34 11.12
N TYR A 691 42.35 -15.33 11.69
CA TYR A 691 42.28 -13.93 11.25
C TYR A 691 43.62 -13.39 10.75
N LEU A 692 44.70 -14.20 10.80
CA LEU A 692 46.04 -13.80 10.36
C LEU A 692 46.41 -14.41 9.00
N PRO A 693 46.89 -13.60 8.03
CA PRO A 693 47.23 -12.20 8.18
C PRO A 693 46.01 -11.27 8.12
N VAL A 694 46.07 -10.18 8.90
CA VAL A 694 45.20 -9.02 8.76
C VAL A 694 45.60 -8.28 7.48
N TRP A 695 44.63 -7.73 6.76
CA TRP A 695 44.89 -6.90 5.58
C TRP A 695 45.04 -5.43 5.94
N ASP A 696 46.03 -4.78 5.35
CA ASP A 696 46.46 -3.41 5.60
C ASP A 696 46.00 -2.43 4.51
N LEU A 697 44.92 -2.74 3.79
CA LEU A 697 44.38 -1.93 2.68
C LEU A 697 45.45 -1.64 1.61
N GLN A 698 46.10 -2.69 1.12
CA GLN A 698 47.04 -2.64 0.00
C GLN A 698 46.73 -3.76 -1.00
N PRO A 699 46.99 -3.58 -2.31
CA PRO A 699 46.74 -4.64 -3.30
C PRO A 699 47.32 -5.99 -2.88
N GLY A 700 46.43 -6.94 -2.57
CA GLY A 700 46.79 -8.20 -1.94
C GLY A 700 46.48 -9.41 -2.82
N ILE A 701 47.23 -10.49 -2.62
CA ILE A 701 46.93 -11.81 -3.17
C ILE A 701 46.79 -12.77 -2.00
N ALA A 702 45.61 -13.36 -1.84
CA ALA A 702 45.40 -14.46 -0.91
C ALA A 702 45.80 -15.78 -1.59
N PRO A 703 46.56 -16.67 -0.91
CA PRO A 703 46.77 -18.03 -1.39
C PRO A 703 45.43 -18.73 -1.59
N ILE A 704 45.28 -19.42 -2.72
CA ILE A 704 44.16 -20.32 -2.97
C ILE A 704 44.62 -21.71 -2.54
N GLU A 705 43.98 -22.26 -1.52
CA GLU A 705 44.24 -23.62 -1.02
C GLU A 705 43.70 -24.66 -2.02
N SER A 706 44.16 -25.91 -1.93
CA SER A 706 43.84 -26.92 -2.94
C SER A 706 42.36 -27.30 -3.01
N ASP A 707 41.69 -27.28 -1.86
CA ASP A 707 40.26 -27.50 -1.69
C ASP A 707 39.44 -26.30 -2.20
N ALA A 708 39.86 -25.07 -1.86
CA ALA A 708 39.30 -23.83 -2.41
C ALA A 708 39.39 -23.78 -3.94
N LEU A 709 40.56 -24.13 -4.50
CA LEU A 709 40.75 -24.20 -5.96
C LEU A 709 39.87 -25.28 -6.59
N ALA A 710 39.69 -26.42 -5.93
CA ALA A 710 38.81 -27.48 -6.42
C ALA A 710 37.35 -27.01 -6.45
N PHE A 711 36.91 -26.28 -5.43
CA PHE A 711 35.58 -25.68 -5.36
C PHE A 711 35.38 -24.61 -6.44
N GLU A 712 36.33 -23.68 -6.62
CA GLU A 712 36.27 -22.70 -7.72
C GLU A 712 36.19 -23.35 -9.10
N ASN A 713 36.91 -24.46 -9.32
CA ASN A 713 36.82 -25.22 -10.56
C ASN A 713 35.44 -25.88 -10.73
N ALA A 714 34.83 -26.36 -9.64
CA ALA A 714 33.46 -26.91 -9.68
C ALA A 714 32.44 -25.81 -10.04
N ASN A 715 32.51 -24.64 -9.40
CA ASN A 715 31.66 -23.49 -9.73
C ASN A 715 31.86 -23.03 -11.18
N ALA A 716 33.11 -23.06 -11.70
CA ALA A 716 33.39 -22.74 -13.10
C ALA A 716 32.76 -23.74 -14.08
N LEU A 717 32.63 -25.02 -13.70
CA LEU A 717 31.89 -26.02 -14.47
C LEU A 717 30.39 -25.69 -14.49
N VAL A 718 29.82 -25.28 -13.35
CA VAL A 718 28.43 -24.81 -13.26
C VAL A 718 28.21 -23.62 -14.19
N GLY A 719 29.03 -22.56 -14.08
CA GLY A 719 28.94 -21.38 -14.95
C GLY A 719 29.19 -21.65 -16.44
N SER A 720 29.81 -22.79 -16.77
CA SER A 720 29.99 -23.26 -18.16
C SER A 720 28.86 -24.18 -18.65
N GLY A 721 27.85 -24.47 -17.82
CA GLY A 721 26.75 -25.39 -18.12
C GLY A 721 27.11 -26.88 -18.05
N ASN A 722 28.26 -27.24 -17.45
CA ASN A 722 28.75 -28.62 -17.36
C ASN A 722 28.29 -29.29 -16.05
N TYR A 723 26.99 -29.34 -15.80
CA TYR A 723 26.41 -29.69 -14.50
C TYR A 723 26.79 -31.08 -13.98
N ASN A 724 26.69 -32.14 -14.79
CA ASN A 724 27.12 -33.50 -14.38
C ASN A 724 28.60 -33.57 -13.95
N GLN A 725 29.47 -32.77 -14.57
CA GLN A 725 30.88 -32.72 -14.19
C GLN A 725 31.07 -31.93 -12.90
N ALA A 726 30.29 -30.87 -12.69
CA ALA A 726 30.27 -30.11 -11.45
C ALA A 726 29.79 -30.97 -10.28
N GLU A 727 28.70 -31.74 -10.46
CA GLU A 727 28.19 -32.69 -9.46
C GLU A 727 29.28 -33.69 -9.02
N THR A 728 29.96 -34.32 -10.00
CA THR A 728 31.09 -35.22 -9.72
C THR A 728 32.22 -34.50 -8.97
N ALA A 729 32.51 -33.24 -9.34
CA ALA A 729 33.56 -32.45 -8.70
C ALA A 729 33.22 -32.10 -7.25
N TYR A 730 31.97 -31.71 -6.96
CA TYR A 730 31.49 -31.46 -5.60
C TYR A 730 31.54 -32.73 -4.74
N GLN A 731 31.05 -33.86 -5.25
CA GLN A 731 31.18 -35.16 -4.56
C GLN A 731 32.64 -35.54 -4.30
N GLN A 732 33.56 -35.22 -5.23
CA GLN A 732 34.99 -35.46 -5.04
C GLN A 732 35.58 -34.57 -3.93
N ILE A 733 35.15 -33.30 -3.81
CA ILE A 733 35.58 -32.39 -2.75
C ILE A 733 35.17 -32.96 -1.39
N VAL A 734 33.90 -33.36 -1.24
CA VAL A 734 33.36 -33.98 -0.01
C VAL A 734 34.20 -35.19 0.42
N ASN A 735 34.55 -36.06 -0.52
CA ASN A 735 35.33 -37.27 -0.22
C ASN A 735 36.82 -37.01 0.04
N THR A 736 37.40 -35.99 -0.60
CA THR A 736 38.84 -35.70 -0.52
C THR A 736 39.19 -34.85 0.70
N TRP A 737 38.30 -33.91 1.05
CA TRP A 737 38.48 -32.96 2.15
C TRP A 737 37.24 -32.91 3.05
N PRO A 738 36.87 -34.01 3.74
CA PRO A 738 35.64 -34.08 4.54
C PRO A 738 35.59 -33.12 5.74
N GLU A 739 36.73 -32.55 6.14
CA GLU A 739 36.85 -31.55 7.21
C GLU A 739 36.88 -30.10 6.67
N SER A 740 36.84 -29.91 5.35
CA SER A 740 36.91 -28.57 4.74
C SER A 740 35.54 -27.92 4.70
N LYS A 741 35.48 -26.61 4.95
CA LYS A 741 34.27 -25.80 4.73
C LYS A 741 33.73 -25.90 3.30
N TYR A 742 34.61 -26.17 2.33
CA TYR A 742 34.22 -26.37 0.94
C TYR A 742 33.50 -27.71 0.72
N ALA A 743 33.66 -28.70 1.59
CA ALA A 743 32.85 -29.93 1.55
C ALA A 743 31.41 -29.65 1.98
N LEU A 744 31.19 -28.86 3.03
CA LEU A 744 29.84 -28.45 3.46
C LEU A 744 29.15 -27.61 2.39
N ALA A 745 29.87 -26.61 1.83
CA ALA A 745 29.37 -25.82 0.71
C ALA A 745 29.08 -26.70 -0.51
N SER A 746 29.91 -27.71 -0.80
CA SER A 746 29.65 -28.65 -1.89
C SER A 746 28.36 -29.45 -1.68
N LEU A 747 27.98 -29.82 -0.45
CA LEU A 747 26.68 -30.47 -0.21
C LEU A 747 25.52 -29.53 -0.53
N LYS A 748 25.61 -28.26 -0.14
CA LYS A 748 24.59 -27.25 -0.46
C LYS A 748 24.48 -27.01 -1.96
N GLU A 749 25.62 -26.82 -2.63
CA GLU A 749 25.70 -26.66 -4.09
C GLU A 749 25.15 -27.89 -4.83
N LEU A 750 25.34 -29.11 -4.33
CA LEU A 750 24.74 -30.31 -4.93
C LEU A 750 23.21 -30.25 -4.90
N PHE A 751 22.61 -29.80 -3.79
CA PHE A 751 21.17 -29.58 -3.70
C PHE A 751 20.67 -28.54 -4.70
N ALA A 752 21.30 -27.36 -4.72
CA ALA A 752 20.97 -26.27 -5.65
C ALA A 752 21.13 -26.66 -7.14
N LEU A 753 22.15 -27.48 -7.44
CA LEU A 753 22.50 -27.91 -8.79
C LEU A 753 21.55 -28.99 -9.34
N GLU A 754 20.95 -29.82 -8.49
CA GLU A 754 20.27 -31.06 -8.88
C GLU A 754 19.18 -30.84 -9.93
N HIS A 755 18.38 -29.79 -9.74
CA HIS A 755 17.34 -29.33 -10.67
C HIS A 755 17.86 -29.21 -12.12
N VAL A 756 19.07 -28.66 -12.33
CA VAL A 756 19.66 -28.49 -13.68
C VAL A 756 20.57 -29.66 -14.11
N ALA A 757 21.09 -30.44 -13.16
CA ALA A 757 21.99 -31.57 -13.46
C ALA A 757 21.26 -32.81 -13.95
N GLY A 758 20.10 -33.11 -13.38
CA GLY A 758 19.34 -34.32 -13.68
C GLY A 758 17.92 -34.39 -13.13
N ASP A 759 17.55 -33.49 -12.21
CA ASP A 759 16.28 -33.48 -11.48
C ASP A 759 16.01 -34.83 -10.77
N ASP A 760 17.06 -35.47 -10.25
CA ASP A 760 17.01 -36.76 -9.55
C ASP A 760 17.31 -36.60 -8.05
N TYR A 761 16.44 -35.82 -7.39
CA TYR A 761 16.47 -35.65 -5.94
C TYR A 761 16.35 -36.98 -5.15
N THR A 762 15.86 -38.06 -5.77
CA THR A 762 15.85 -39.39 -5.15
C THR A 762 17.26 -39.97 -5.02
N SER A 763 18.05 -39.89 -6.09
CA SER A 763 19.46 -40.32 -6.05
C SER A 763 20.29 -39.42 -5.14
N LEU A 764 20.07 -38.10 -5.19
CA LEU A 764 20.76 -37.15 -4.30
C LEU A 764 20.41 -37.41 -2.82
N LYS A 765 19.15 -37.67 -2.50
CA LYS A 765 18.73 -38.06 -1.15
C LYS A 765 19.47 -39.32 -0.67
N ASN A 766 19.59 -40.34 -1.50
CA ASN A 766 20.34 -41.55 -1.14
C ASN A 766 21.83 -41.27 -0.93
N TYR A 767 22.42 -40.37 -1.73
CA TYR A 767 23.79 -39.91 -1.52
C TYR A 767 23.95 -39.23 -0.14
N TYR A 768 23.03 -38.36 0.27
CA TYR A 768 23.06 -37.75 1.61
C TYR A 768 22.93 -38.76 2.75
N LEU A 769 22.10 -39.79 2.58
CA LEU A 769 21.96 -40.87 3.57
C LEU A 769 23.25 -41.69 3.76
N ASP A 770 24.09 -41.76 2.73
CA ASP A 770 25.35 -42.50 2.73
C ASP A 770 26.55 -41.68 3.26
N ILE A 771 26.37 -40.38 3.54
CA ILE A 771 27.41 -39.54 4.15
C ILE A 771 27.66 -40.01 5.59
N ASP A 772 28.88 -40.51 5.84
CA ASP A 772 29.33 -40.96 7.17
C ASP A 772 30.73 -40.44 7.55
N GLN A 773 31.36 -39.64 6.70
CA GLN A 773 32.77 -39.27 6.78
C GLN A 773 33.09 -38.34 7.95
N ASN A 774 32.21 -37.38 8.26
CA ASN A 774 32.39 -36.36 9.30
C ASN A 774 31.04 -36.03 9.99
N PRO A 775 31.00 -35.80 11.32
CA PRO A 775 29.77 -35.49 12.04
C PRO A 775 29.03 -34.23 11.58
N GLU A 776 29.72 -33.16 11.19
CA GLU A 776 29.10 -31.94 10.69
C GLU A 776 28.52 -32.14 9.29
N LEU A 777 29.25 -32.85 8.41
CA LEU A 777 28.71 -33.28 7.11
C LEU A 777 27.44 -34.13 7.28
N GLN A 778 27.42 -35.08 8.22
CA GLN A 778 26.25 -35.91 8.52
C GLN A 778 25.04 -35.06 8.97
N LYS A 779 25.27 -34.08 9.85
CA LYS A 779 24.19 -33.20 10.35
C LYS A 779 23.60 -32.36 9.22
N LEU A 780 24.44 -31.76 8.36
CA LEU A 780 23.99 -30.99 7.20
C LEU A 780 23.30 -31.89 6.16
N ALA A 781 23.89 -33.03 5.83
CA ALA A 781 23.33 -33.99 4.87
C ALA A 781 21.93 -34.46 5.29
N ARG A 782 21.70 -34.72 6.58
CA ARG A 782 20.38 -35.07 7.11
C ARG A 782 19.35 -33.94 6.99
N HIS A 783 19.78 -32.69 7.10
CA HIS A 783 18.91 -31.54 6.86
C HIS A 783 18.56 -31.44 5.37
N LEU A 784 19.56 -31.50 4.48
CA LEU A 784 19.35 -31.49 3.03
C LEU A 784 18.52 -32.69 2.53
N GLU A 785 18.62 -33.85 3.19
CA GLU A 785 17.75 -35.01 2.95
C GLU A 785 16.27 -34.66 3.16
N ALA A 786 15.94 -33.94 4.25
CA ALA A 786 14.58 -33.49 4.53
C ALA A 786 14.07 -32.52 3.45
N PHE A 787 14.94 -31.61 2.97
CA PHE A 787 14.60 -30.73 1.85
C PHE A 787 14.44 -31.47 0.53
N CYS A 788 15.21 -32.54 0.26
CA CYS A 788 14.92 -33.40 -0.90
C CYS A 788 13.52 -34.01 -0.80
N ASP A 789 13.06 -34.39 0.40
CA ASP A 789 11.68 -34.85 0.59
C ASP A 789 10.64 -33.73 0.39
N VAL A 790 10.94 -32.49 0.79
CA VAL A 790 10.09 -31.33 0.50
C VAL A 790 9.97 -31.12 -1.02
N THR A 791 11.08 -31.09 -1.75
CA THR A 791 11.11 -30.92 -3.21
C THR A 791 10.39 -32.05 -3.95
N LEU A 792 10.53 -33.30 -3.47
CA LEU A 792 9.83 -34.47 -4.01
C LEU A 792 8.35 -34.55 -3.59
N GLU A 793 7.83 -33.57 -2.83
CA GLU A 793 6.49 -33.59 -2.22
C GLU A 793 6.22 -34.82 -1.32
N ASN A 794 7.28 -35.41 -0.75
CA ASN A 794 7.21 -36.47 0.26
C ASN A 794 6.94 -35.85 1.64
N TRP A 795 5.76 -35.25 1.80
CA TRP A 795 5.40 -34.43 2.97
C TRP A 795 5.56 -35.14 4.33
N GLN A 796 5.06 -36.37 4.45
CA GLN A 796 5.10 -37.09 5.73
C GLN A 796 6.55 -37.36 6.20
N PRO A 797 7.45 -37.94 5.38
CA PRO A 797 8.87 -38.07 5.73
C PRO A 797 9.55 -36.74 6.10
N ALA A 798 9.32 -35.67 5.33
CA ALA A 798 9.90 -34.35 5.62
C ALA A 798 9.45 -33.83 7.00
N ILE A 799 8.14 -33.85 7.25
CA ILE A 799 7.53 -33.43 8.52
C ILE A 799 8.07 -34.25 9.69
N GLU A 800 8.08 -35.59 9.59
CA GLU A 800 8.61 -36.46 10.65
C GLU A 800 10.10 -36.19 10.91
N CYS A 801 10.87 -35.81 9.89
CA CYS A 801 12.28 -35.44 10.04
C CYS A 801 12.45 -34.13 10.82
N PHE A 802 11.75 -33.05 10.43
CA PHE A 802 11.78 -31.77 11.14
C PHE A 802 11.27 -31.89 12.58
N GLU A 803 10.20 -32.65 12.82
CA GLU A 803 9.73 -32.96 14.17
C GLU A 803 10.78 -33.71 14.99
N GLY A 804 11.56 -34.59 14.35
CA GLY A 804 12.72 -35.24 14.96
C GLY A 804 13.81 -34.25 15.39
N PHE A 805 14.09 -33.22 14.59
CA PHE A 805 15.01 -32.14 14.95
C PHE A 805 14.48 -31.31 16.12
N ILE A 806 13.18 -31.03 16.18
CA ILE A 806 12.56 -30.32 17.32
C ILE A 806 12.66 -31.15 18.60
N GLN A 807 12.46 -32.48 18.51
CA GLN A 807 12.49 -33.37 19.67
C GLN A 807 13.90 -33.62 20.20
N ASN A 808 14.90 -33.67 19.31
CA ASN A 808 16.30 -33.95 19.64
C ASN A 808 17.22 -32.96 18.92
N PRO A 809 17.16 -31.66 19.25
CA PRO A 809 17.93 -30.65 18.56
C PRO A 809 19.41 -30.74 18.92
N ASN A 810 20.30 -30.45 17.96
CA ASN A 810 21.74 -30.37 18.25
C ASN A 810 22.05 -29.13 19.09
N SER A 811 21.39 -28.01 18.82
CA SER A 811 21.54 -26.74 19.53
C SER A 811 20.20 -26.06 19.79
N TYR A 812 20.19 -25.00 20.59
CA TYR A 812 18.97 -24.21 20.83
C TYR A 812 18.47 -23.57 19.53
N GLU A 813 19.40 -23.04 18.74
CA GLU A 813 19.18 -22.42 17.44
C GLU A 813 18.57 -23.43 16.45
N ASP A 814 19.12 -24.65 16.37
CA ASP A 814 18.59 -25.71 15.49
C ASP A 814 17.15 -26.09 15.84
N SER A 815 16.78 -26.03 17.12
CA SER A 815 15.38 -26.28 17.52
C SER A 815 14.43 -25.20 17.03
N ILE A 816 14.86 -23.94 17.03
CA ILE A 816 14.07 -22.80 16.55
C ILE A 816 13.93 -22.90 15.04
N PHE A 817 15.03 -23.15 14.34
CA PHE A 817 15.02 -23.30 12.88
C PHE A 817 14.14 -24.45 12.43
N ALA A 818 14.22 -25.61 13.08
CA ALA A 818 13.36 -26.75 12.76
C ALA A 818 11.86 -26.47 12.96
N ILE A 819 11.48 -25.59 13.89
CA ILE A 819 10.08 -25.14 14.04
C ILE A 819 9.65 -24.32 12.83
N ILE A 820 10.50 -23.39 12.38
CA ILE A 820 10.23 -22.52 11.22
C ILE A 820 10.19 -23.37 9.95
N ASP A 821 11.16 -24.26 9.74
CA ASP A 821 11.22 -25.17 8.58
C ASP A 821 10.00 -26.10 8.52
N LEU A 822 9.56 -26.63 9.67
CA LEU A 822 8.34 -27.42 9.77
C LEU A 822 7.10 -26.61 9.36
N ALA A 823 6.98 -25.38 9.86
CA ALA A 823 5.85 -24.52 9.55
C ALA A 823 5.83 -24.11 8.07
N HIS A 824 7.00 -23.77 7.51
CA HIS A 824 7.16 -23.48 6.09
C HIS A 824 6.81 -24.70 5.22
N THR A 825 7.22 -25.90 5.63
CA THR A 825 6.83 -27.16 4.96
C THR A 825 5.32 -27.35 4.93
N TYR A 826 4.60 -27.00 6.01
CA TYR A 826 3.13 -27.02 6.00
C TYR A 826 2.54 -26.02 5.00
N VAL A 827 3.10 -24.81 4.89
CA VAL A 827 2.68 -23.80 3.89
C VAL A 827 2.86 -24.34 2.47
N LEU A 828 4.05 -24.85 2.14
CA LEU A 828 4.34 -25.42 0.81
C LEU A 828 3.42 -26.61 0.48
N MET A 829 3.15 -27.46 1.46
CA MET A 829 2.23 -28.59 1.33
C MET A 829 0.79 -28.14 1.02
N GLU A 830 0.35 -27.00 1.56
CA GLU A 830 -0.98 -26.44 1.25
C GLU A 830 -1.02 -25.79 -0.13
N LEU A 831 0.05 -25.12 -0.54
CA LEU A 831 0.18 -24.48 -1.86
C LEU A 831 0.23 -25.47 -3.03
N SER A 832 0.78 -26.68 -2.85
CA SER A 832 0.90 -27.69 -3.92
C SER A 832 -0.43 -28.24 -4.44
N GLY A 833 -1.56 -27.96 -3.78
CA GLY A 833 -2.90 -28.35 -4.23
C GLY A 833 -3.20 -29.85 -4.21
N TYR A 834 -2.22 -30.71 -3.89
CA TYR A 834 -2.35 -32.17 -3.83
C TYR A 834 -2.17 -32.72 -2.41
N LYS A 835 -3.31 -33.18 -1.84
CA LYS A 835 -3.43 -34.25 -0.84
C LYS A 835 -2.27 -34.41 0.16
N SER A 836 -2.34 -33.63 1.23
CA SER A 836 -1.87 -34.10 2.52
C SER A 836 -2.64 -33.42 3.63
N GLY A 837 -3.70 -34.08 4.11
CA GLY A 837 -4.26 -33.77 5.43
C GLY A 837 -3.36 -34.28 6.56
N PHE A 838 -2.11 -34.66 6.25
CA PHE A 838 -1.17 -35.08 7.26
C PHE A 838 -0.87 -33.90 8.17
N THR A 839 -0.79 -34.21 9.44
CA THR A 839 -0.45 -33.30 10.51
C THR A 839 0.29 -34.16 11.49
N GLY A 840 1.58 -33.87 11.66
CA GLY A 840 2.46 -34.59 12.57
C GLY A 840 2.13 -34.31 14.04
N GLU A 841 3.04 -34.72 14.92
CA GLU A 841 2.88 -34.56 16.36
C GLU A 841 2.83 -33.08 16.81
N PHE A 842 3.47 -32.18 16.07
CA PHE A 842 3.54 -30.73 16.35
C PHE A 842 2.53 -29.93 15.53
N SER A 843 1.27 -30.39 15.55
CA SER A 843 0.14 -29.78 14.83
C SER A 843 -0.07 -28.27 15.05
N GLN A 844 0.43 -27.70 16.16
CA GLN A 844 0.30 -26.27 16.45
C GLN A 844 1.09 -25.36 15.49
N TYR A 845 2.05 -25.90 14.73
CA TYR A 845 2.83 -25.16 13.74
C TYR A 845 2.27 -25.27 12.32
N LYS A 846 1.09 -25.87 12.17
CA LYS A 846 0.28 -25.81 10.96
C LYS A 846 -0.70 -24.64 11.07
N PHE A 847 -0.38 -23.53 10.42
CA PHE A 847 -1.14 -22.28 10.50
C PHE A 847 -2.29 -22.26 9.48
N ASN A 848 -3.31 -21.44 9.73
CA ASN A 848 -4.46 -21.31 8.82
C ASN A 848 -4.28 -20.19 7.78
N THR A 849 -3.38 -19.25 8.07
CA THR A 849 -3.08 -18.09 7.22
C THR A 849 -1.57 -17.93 7.12
N LEU A 850 -1.11 -17.38 6.00
CA LEU A 850 0.31 -17.07 5.80
C LEU A 850 0.81 -16.05 6.84
N GLN A 851 0.01 -15.03 7.13
CA GLN A 851 0.31 -14.03 8.16
C GLN A 851 0.56 -14.65 9.54
N ASP A 852 -0.19 -15.69 9.93
CA ASP A 852 0.03 -16.39 11.20
C ASP A 852 1.38 -17.13 11.21
N PHE A 853 1.79 -17.67 10.06
CA PHE A 853 3.11 -18.29 9.88
C PHE A 853 4.23 -17.24 9.99
N GLU A 854 4.13 -16.11 9.31
CA GLU A 854 5.10 -15.02 9.36
C GLU A 854 5.26 -14.48 10.79
N ASN A 855 4.14 -14.17 11.46
CA ASN A 855 4.14 -13.75 12.87
C ASN A 855 4.82 -14.78 13.79
N SER A 856 4.60 -16.07 13.52
CA SER A 856 5.26 -17.16 14.24
C SER A 856 6.75 -17.19 13.94
N ARG A 857 7.17 -17.11 12.67
CA ARG A 857 8.57 -17.06 12.25
C ARG A 857 9.31 -15.95 12.98
N ASP A 858 8.77 -14.73 12.92
CA ASP A 858 9.41 -13.54 13.49
C ASP A 858 9.56 -13.66 15.01
N TYR A 859 8.50 -14.15 15.68
CA TYR A 859 8.56 -14.46 17.11
C TYR A 859 9.66 -15.48 17.44
N HIS A 860 9.76 -16.58 16.68
CA HIS A 860 10.75 -17.63 16.93
C HIS A 860 12.18 -17.15 16.65
N ILE A 861 12.39 -16.30 15.65
CA ILE A 861 13.68 -15.66 15.38
C ILE A 861 14.09 -14.73 16.53
N GLN A 862 13.16 -13.93 17.07
CA GLN A 862 13.44 -13.05 18.21
C GLN A 862 13.94 -13.83 19.45
N LEU A 863 13.52 -15.09 19.63
CA LEU A 863 14.00 -15.93 20.73
C LEU A 863 15.52 -16.23 20.66
N LEU A 864 16.13 -16.18 19.47
CA LEU A 864 17.59 -16.39 19.31
C LEU A 864 18.41 -15.34 20.08
N PHE A 865 17.85 -14.14 20.22
CA PHE A 865 18.54 -12.95 20.72
C PHE A 865 18.16 -12.60 22.17
N ASN A 866 17.13 -13.23 22.76
CA ASN A 866 16.70 -12.94 24.13
C ASN A 866 17.39 -13.84 25.17
N SER A 867 18.43 -13.32 25.84
CA SER A 867 19.25 -14.07 26.80
C SER A 867 18.48 -14.67 27.98
N ASN A 868 17.42 -14.00 28.47
CA ASN A 868 16.62 -14.48 29.60
C ASN A 868 15.72 -15.67 29.23
N GLU A 869 15.35 -15.82 27.95
CA GLU A 869 14.53 -16.92 27.42
C GLU A 869 15.39 -18.07 26.89
N LYS A 870 16.57 -17.75 26.33
CA LYS A 870 17.64 -18.71 26.00
C LYS A 870 18.06 -19.54 27.23
N GLU A 871 18.15 -18.92 28.41
CA GLU A 871 18.41 -19.63 29.69
C GLU A 871 17.22 -20.45 30.21
N ALA A 872 15.99 -20.04 29.90
CA ALA A 872 14.78 -20.75 30.32
C ALA A 872 14.50 -22.01 29.49
N LEU A 873 14.98 -22.04 28.23
CA LEU A 873 14.75 -23.13 27.26
C LEU A 873 15.96 -24.06 27.07
N SER A 874 17.19 -23.59 27.25
CA SER A 874 18.41 -24.42 27.09
C SER A 874 18.68 -25.41 28.23
N GLY A 875 18.00 -25.30 29.38
CA GLY A 875 18.18 -26.21 30.52
C GLY A 875 19.60 -26.24 31.12
N GLN A 876 20.53 -25.43 30.60
CA GLN A 876 21.89 -25.31 31.10
C GLN A 876 21.98 -24.07 32.00
N VAL A 877 22.12 -24.33 33.30
CA VAL A 877 22.42 -23.31 34.31
C VAL A 877 23.85 -22.78 34.05
N PRO A 878 24.07 -21.45 34.02
CA PRO A 878 25.40 -20.86 34.08
C PRO A 878 26.16 -21.42 35.28
N THR A 879 27.34 -21.96 35.03
CA THR A 879 28.25 -22.45 36.07
C THR A 879 28.93 -21.28 36.78
N ASP A 880 28.15 -20.43 37.44
CA ASP A 880 28.63 -19.47 38.43
C ASP A 880 27.93 -19.72 39.78
N ASP A 881 28.63 -20.48 40.62
CA ASP A 881 28.65 -20.49 42.09
C ASP A 881 27.36 -20.19 42.91
N ILE A 882 26.18 -20.69 42.49
CA ILE A 882 24.95 -20.67 43.33
C ILE A 882 24.39 -22.09 43.62
N GLY A 883 25.07 -23.15 43.17
CA GLY A 883 24.61 -24.55 43.28
C GLY A 883 24.59 -25.21 44.68
N GLN A 884 24.36 -24.50 45.79
CA GLN A 884 24.42 -25.12 47.14
C GLN A 884 23.22 -24.88 48.08
N ASN A 885 22.17 -24.13 47.71
CA ASN A 885 21.10 -23.80 48.67
C ASN A 885 19.81 -24.66 48.57
N GLY A 886 19.56 -25.32 47.44
CA GLY A 886 18.45 -26.28 47.28
C GLY A 886 18.21 -26.63 45.81
N PHE A 887 17.48 -27.73 45.56
CA PHE A 887 17.16 -28.22 44.21
C PHE A 887 15.77 -28.87 44.20
N ILE A 888 15.15 -28.94 43.03
CA ILE A 888 13.85 -29.57 42.79
C ILE A 888 14.05 -30.96 42.19
N ILE A 889 13.27 -31.92 42.69
CA ILE A 889 13.28 -33.31 42.26
C ILE A 889 12.08 -33.51 41.34
N GLN A 890 12.28 -34.26 40.25
CA GLN A 890 11.24 -34.61 39.28
C GLN A 890 9.91 -34.96 39.98
N ASN A 891 8.84 -34.28 39.57
CA ASN A 891 7.51 -34.47 40.12
C ASN A 891 7.04 -35.92 39.95
N LYS A 892 6.22 -36.42 40.90
CA LYS A 892 5.71 -37.79 40.87
C LYS A 892 4.19 -37.82 41.08
N PRO A 893 3.41 -38.36 40.12
CA PRO A 893 3.84 -38.93 38.82
C PRO A 893 4.30 -37.86 37.81
N ASN A 894 5.07 -38.26 36.79
CA ASN A 894 5.36 -37.48 35.57
C ASN A 894 5.52 -38.46 34.38
N PRO A 895 4.67 -38.42 33.33
CA PRO A 895 3.52 -37.54 33.17
C PRO A 895 2.48 -37.70 34.28
N PHE A 896 1.69 -36.66 34.54
CA PHE A 896 0.61 -36.70 35.54
C PHE A 896 -0.74 -36.34 34.94
N SER A 897 -1.80 -36.93 35.50
CA SER A 897 -3.18 -36.55 35.25
C SER A 897 -3.83 -36.07 36.55
N GLY A 898 -4.56 -34.95 36.48
CA GLY A 898 -5.17 -34.24 37.60
C GLY A 898 -4.20 -33.56 38.59
N SER A 899 -3.33 -34.32 39.26
CA SER A 899 -2.43 -33.78 40.30
C SER A 899 -1.09 -34.52 40.38
N THR A 900 -0.07 -33.84 40.89
CA THR A 900 1.28 -34.40 41.09
C THR A 900 1.94 -33.83 42.34
N LYS A 901 3.00 -34.47 42.81
CA LYS A 901 3.80 -33.99 43.93
C LYS A 901 5.08 -33.36 43.40
N ILE A 902 5.25 -32.08 43.69
CA ILE A 902 6.50 -31.35 43.47
C ILE A 902 7.36 -31.53 44.71
N ILE A 903 8.54 -32.12 44.55
CA ILE A 903 9.44 -32.47 45.66
C ILE A 903 10.68 -31.59 45.54
N PHE A 904 11.19 -31.05 46.63
CA PHE A 904 12.41 -30.23 46.63
C PHE A 904 13.22 -30.43 47.91
N ASP A 905 14.55 -30.33 47.81
CA ASP A 905 15.48 -30.42 48.94
C ASP A 905 16.11 -29.06 49.22
N LEU A 906 16.06 -28.62 50.47
CA LEU A 906 16.69 -27.38 50.92
C LEU A 906 17.92 -27.68 51.77
N LYS A 907 19.05 -27.05 51.43
CA LYS A 907 20.30 -27.22 52.20
C LYS A 907 20.36 -26.34 53.44
N GLU A 908 19.54 -25.28 53.50
CA GLU A 908 19.34 -24.38 54.64
C GLU A 908 17.87 -23.93 54.75
N ALA A 909 17.47 -23.37 55.89
CA ALA A 909 16.11 -22.85 56.06
C ALA A 909 15.94 -21.51 55.30
N ALA A 910 14.88 -21.38 54.51
CA ALA A 910 14.63 -20.20 53.69
C ALA A 910 13.15 -20.03 53.31
N GLU A 911 12.82 -18.84 52.80
CA GLU A 911 11.57 -18.62 52.05
C GLU A 911 11.67 -19.31 50.69
N VAL A 912 10.62 -20.05 50.33
CA VAL A 912 10.54 -20.84 49.10
C VAL A 912 9.35 -20.40 48.26
N GLY A 913 9.56 -20.22 46.96
CA GLY A 913 8.49 -20.10 45.97
C GLY A 913 8.58 -21.25 44.97
N ILE A 914 7.44 -21.79 44.55
CA ILE A 914 7.35 -22.71 43.41
C ILE A 914 6.55 -22.00 42.33
N VAL A 915 7.11 -21.89 41.14
CA VAL A 915 6.49 -21.22 40.01
C VAL A 915 6.28 -22.24 38.90
N VAL A 916 5.04 -22.39 38.45
CA VAL A 916 4.70 -23.23 37.30
C VAL A 916 4.28 -22.35 36.13
N VAL A 917 5.02 -22.43 35.03
CA VAL A 917 4.75 -21.76 33.76
C VAL A 917 4.42 -22.79 32.69
N ASN A 918 3.63 -22.42 31.69
CA ASN A 918 3.55 -23.22 30.47
C ASN A 918 4.80 -22.99 29.61
N HIS A 919 4.91 -23.72 28.50
CA HIS A 919 6.01 -23.57 27.54
C HIS A 919 6.09 -22.17 26.86
N LEU A 920 5.05 -21.34 26.98
CA LEU A 920 4.99 -19.96 26.51
C LEU A 920 5.37 -18.94 27.60
N GLY A 921 5.95 -19.37 28.73
CA GLY A 921 6.34 -18.49 29.85
C GLY A 921 5.17 -17.88 30.64
N VAL A 922 3.92 -18.14 30.24
CA VAL A 922 2.72 -17.65 30.94
C VAL A 922 2.63 -18.31 32.30
N LYS A 923 2.74 -17.49 33.35
CA LYS A 923 2.61 -17.90 34.75
C LYS A 923 1.23 -18.51 34.98
N LYS A 924 1.21 -19.80 35.30
CA LYS A 924 -0.03 -20.53 35.58
C LYS A 924 -0.31 -20.62 37.07
N GLU A 925 0.71 -20.84 37.89
CA GLU A 925 0.53 -20.91 39.34
C GLU A 925 1.80 -20.53 40.11
N ILE A 926 1.61 -19.93 41.29
CA ILE A 926 2.69 -19.59 42.22
C ILE A 926 2.31 -20.10 43.61
N ILE A 927 3.14 -20.96 44.19
CA ILE A 927 3.01 -21.44 45.56
C ILE A 927 4.12 -20.78 46.38
N SER A 928 3.74 -19.87 47.27
CA SER A 928 4.68 -19.19 48.17
C SER A 928 4.65 -19.81 49.57
N LEU A 929 5.81 -20.26 50.04
CA LEU A 929 6.06 -20.82 51.36
C LEU A 929 6.98 -19.87 52.14
N PRO A 930 6.43 -19.07 53.07
CA PRO A 930 7.18 -17.97 53.69
C PRO A 930 8.40 -18.43 54.52
N TRP A 931 8.38 -19.68 55.02
CA TRP A 931 9.54 -20.26 55.71
C TRP A 931 9.51 -21.79 55.68
N VAL A 932 10.57 -22.42 55.16
CA VAL A 932 10.72 -23.88 55.09
C VAL A 932 12.07 -24.27 55.70
N ASN A 933 12.07 -25.26 56.61
CA ASN A 933 13.28 -25.73 57.27
C ASN A 933 14.19 -26.52 56.30
N LYS A 934 15.47 -26.68 56.64
CA LYS A 934 16.40 -27.58 55.91
C LYS A 934 15.84 -29.00 55.78
N GLY A 935 15.98 -29.62 54.61
CA GLY A 935 15.59 -31.00 54.31
C GLY A 935 14.69 -31.13 53.07
N ILE A 936 14.22 -32.35 52.81
CA ILE A 936 13.34 -32.68 51.67
C ILE A 936 11.89 -32.38 52.04
N HIS A 937 11.22 -31.61 51.20
CA HIS A 937 9.81 -31.23 51.32
C HIS A 937 9.05 -31.53 50.04
N HIS A 938 7.73 -31.45 50.11
CA HIS A 938 6.89 -31.57 48.93
C HIS A 938 5.66 -30.68 49.04
N VAL A 939 5.14 -30.26 47.89
CA VAL A 939 3.82 -29.66 47.74
C VAL A 939 2.99 -30.47 46.75
N ASN A 940 1.67 -30.50 46.96
CA ASN A 940 0.75 -31.07 46.00
C ASN A 940 0.36 -29.99 45.00
N PHE A 941 0.48 -30.29 43.72
CA PHE A 941 0.08 -29.44 42.61
C PHE A 941 -1.12 -30.06 41.91
N THR A 942 -2.17 -29.28 41.66
CA THR A 942 -3.38 -29.72 40.96
C THR A 942 -3.54 -28.90 39.69
N ALA A 943 -3.62 -29.56 38.54
CA ALA A 943 -3.68 -28.94 37.22
C ALA A 943 -5.08 -28.36 36.88
N ASN A 944 -5.67 -27.58 37.79
CA ASN A 944 -7.00 -27.00 37.60
C ASN A 944 -6.97 -25.94 36.50
N GLY A 945 -7.66 -26.21 35.38
CA GLY A 945 -7.76 -25.26 34.25
C GLY A 945 -6.53 -25.24 33.33
N LEU A 946 -5.63 -26.21 33.46
CA LEU A 946 -4.49 -26.38 32.55
C LEU A 946 -4.90 -27.18 31.30
N SER A 947 -4.27 -26.85 30.17
CA SER A 947 -4.33 -27.63 28.93
C SER A 947 -3.25 -28.71 28.93
N ASP A 948 -3.46 -29.80 28.22
CA ASP A 948 -2.43 -30.84 28.05
C ASP A 948 -1.15 -30.23 27.46
N GLY A 949 0.00 -30.67 27.93
CA GLY A 949 1.28 -30.18 27.43
C GLY A 949 2.40 -30.09 28.46
N ILE A 950 3.47 -29.40 28.04
CA ILE A 950 4.69 -29.23 28.82
C ILE A 950 4.59 -27.97 29.68
N TYR A 951 4.96 -28.14 30.95
CA TYR A 951 5.05 -27.10 31.96
C TYR A 951 6.45 -27.12 32.58
N TYR A 952 6.94 -25.97 33.02
CA TYR A 952 8.20 -25.87 33.74
C TYR A 952 7.92 -25.42 35.17
N CYS A 953 8.52 -26.14 36.12
CA CYS A 953 8.39 -25.89 37.54
C CYS A 953 9.71 -25.43 38.12
N SER A 954 9.76 -24.17 38.53
CA SER A 954 10.96 -23.52 39.05
C SER A 954 10.88 -23.38 40.57
N LEU A 955 11.96 -23.75 41.25
CA LEU A 955 12.19 -23.50 42.68
C LEU A 955 12.83 -22.12 42.86
N LYS A 956 12.18 -21.26 43.63
CA LYS A 956 12.71 -19.97 44.09
C LYS A 956 13.11 -20.06 45.56
N ILE A 957 14.31 -19.59 45.89
CA ILE A 957 14.77 -19.43 47.27
C ILE A 957 15.11 -17.95 47.46
N LYS A 958 14.48 -17.30 48.46
CA LYS A 958 14.67 -15.85 48.73
C LYS A 958 14.47 -14.97 47.47
N GLY A 959 13.47 -15.30 46.66
CA GLY A 959 13.11 -14.57 45.44
C GLY A 959 13.90 -14.91 44.17
N LYS A 960 15.01 -15.67 44.25
CA LYS A 960 15.81 -16.08 43.08
C LYS A 960 15.48 -17.51 42.66
N ILE A 961 15.38 -17.77 41.36
CA ILE A 961 15.25 -19.14 40.81
C ILE A 961 16.59 -19.86 41.02
N VAL A 962 16.54 -21.07 41.56
CA VAL A 962 17.74 -21.87 41.86
C VAL A 962 17.76 -23.22 41.13
N ASP A 963 16.62 -23.70 40.65
CA ASP A 963 16.49 -24.95 39.89
C ASP A 963 15.13 -24.99 39.16
N THR A 964 15.04 -25.69 38.04
CA THR A 964 13.81 -25.85 37.23
C THR A 964 13.69 -27.27 36.69
N GLN A 965 12.48 -27.85 36.73
CA GLN A 965 12.21 -29.19 36.20
C GLN A 965 11.00 -29.21 35.27
N LYS A 966 11.10 -30.00 34.20
CA LYS A 966 10.03 -30.23 33.23
C LYS A 966 8.91 -31.09 33.84
N MET A 967 7.67 -30.67 33.68
CA MET A 967 6.46 -31.39 34.05
C MET A 967 5.63 -31.65 32.78
N VAL A 968 5.11 -32.86 32.63
CA VAL A 968 4.24 -33.25 31.51
C VAL A 968 2.85 -33.54 32.07
N TYR A 969 1.88 -32.71 31.67
CA TYR A 969 0.48 -32.88 32.06
C TYR A 969 -0.31 -33.48 30.90
N ILE A 970 -1.08 -34.52 31.18
CA ILE A 970 -1.97 -35.21 30.23
C ILE A 970 -3.31 -35.41 30.94
N LYS A 971 -4.42 -35.01 30.30
CA LYS A 971 -5.77 -35.13 30.91
C LYS A 971 -6.26 -36.55 31.07
#